data_AF-A0A2E9KLD7-F1
#
_entry.id   AF-A0A2E9KLD7-F1
#
_cell.length_a   1.000
_cell.length_b   1.000
_cell.length_c   1.000
_cell.angle_alpha   90.00
_cell.angle_beta   90.00
_cell.angle_gamma   90.00
#
_symmetry.space_group_name_H-M   'P 1'
#
loop_
_entity.id
_entity.type
_entity.pdbx_description
1 polymer ?
#
loop_
_entity_poly.entity_id
_entity_poly.type
_entity_poly.pdbx_seq_one_letter_code
_entity_poly.pdbx_strand_id
1 'polypeptide(L)'
;MAMNHNQYAVTAIVATLCLAGIYTIIGAGLSTTESGGFEPAGSDVADFEATGEGGVDTDEDGIPDRMEMTLYGTDWREFDTDNDGLNDGWEIRNGLDPLDNGEPADTEIPFEDTENEDETGEQNETFPNPDNGPYGDPDRDGLTNTEEAALGTKPMDADSDDDGLNDKWESTHVHEIITPNGVLRLLDPLNANRDCYFLTPDGSVNSQGPDARQQIMNELSDSDWDLVANADGEISCDAALDLEQPTPDGLRNFVEERYDTNPLQEDSDGDLIADRHEIAFGAIELGVHCGVPVFGTISLQAPFHEFMEEAGDLTWFEQDMDGDGRLNGPSDWDTDGDGMPDGFEYCYGDLLDPSNATDAYGDPDDDGLNNVEEYEVAYTWGPSNFTDPQEFDTDNDGMPDGWEYLSGIHPNDGSNADDDPDFDGYDSDGDGGVRYSDMIGVSTIQSIVVDIGDYVQVNKTVLWVRTVQDSEYVNIPVKTLTAGWVYHINVNVGDEVSSRLQDLIIVVEEDERFTNLDEFNARDRDGDGAVDGRSTDPLSPDTDGDGLLDGIEVNGWTIRIVDHGVRDVIVRSDPGAYDTDRDGLSDAVEYYETFTNATDKDTDSDGLEDFTEAIDGFIWNGSVYFTNASAFDSDNDGLEDGEEVVDGQDQYITHANNADSDADGLDDGGEVLYVPRPWQSPTNPLNNDTDGDSQPDGWEMQVFSVQQNTNSHSLWVVTDWWLPPGCDSMMECGLGPGGWIWKNYLDGFSSSGDRDGDGKIDPEYFLWELNISGFFIPDGGRWALDPSYGSIPDSVFDIDNDTLMNSQEAPDRWDTNPVSHDTDGDKLPDGWEVTYSEESLMMGLVDNNTLDALGARGPMDPRMPDSDLDGIDDGQEDFDEDGLNRTNLMNRYCPGWNNPQNSECHIDHMTDAGNRFYDDLENYTNFEEYQNGTNPVNADTDGDIWEDGSEVYHQDQDDDSMWAGWEYYFGFDPYDPADANVDSDGDGFVNKCENKWNTHPKDPTSFPSQGELCDMFN
;
A
#
# COMPACT_ATOMS: atom_id res chain seq x y z
N MET A 1 -2.23 80.63 -30.79
CA MET A 1 -2.08 79.18 -31.03
C MET A 1 -1.47 78.62 -29.76
N ALA A 2 -2.10 77.63 -29.14
CA ALA A 2 -1.59 77.03 -27.92
C ALA A 2 -0.27 76.31 -28.23
N MET A 3 0.76 76.55 -27.42
CA MET A 3 2.04 75.84 -27.47
C MET A 3 2.03 74.72 -26.42
N ASN A 4 2.64 73.57 -26.75
CA ASN A 4 2.78 72.41 -25.87
C ASN A 4 3.92 72.63 -24.83
N HIS A 5 3.88 71.92 -23.70
CA HIS A 5 4.83 71.97 -22.58
C HIS A 5 6.30 71.98 -23.02
N ASN A 6 6.67 71.14 -24.00
CA ASN A 6 8.05 71.05 -24.48
C ASN A 6 8.52 72.31 -25.25
N GLN A 7 7.59 73.10 -25.78
CA GLN A 7 7.93 74.35 -26.48
C GLN A 7 8.16 75.52 -25.50
N TYR A 8 7.58 75.46 -24.29
CA TYR A 8 7.89 76.41 -23.22
C TYR A 8 9.28 76.19 -22.64
N ALA A 9 9.70 74.93 -22.47
CA ALA A 9 11.05 74.59 -22.01
C ALA A 9 12.13 75.13 -22.96
N VAL A 10 11.99 74.93 -24.27
CA VAL A 10 12.96 75.43 -25.26
C VAL A 10 13.01 76.96 -25.32
N THR A 11 11.88 77.66 -25.13
CA THR A 11 11.90 79.13 -25.08
C THR A 11 12.50 79.68 -23.78
N ALA A 12 12.35 78.96 -22.65
CA ALA A 12 13.00 79.30 -21.39
C ALA A 12 14.52 79.12 -21.48
N ILE A 13 15.00 78.01 -22.05
CA ILE A 13 16.44 77.69 -22.24
C ILE A 13 17.12 78.70 -23.19
N VAL A 14 16.47 79.10 -24.28
CA VAL A 14 17.03 80.10 -25.21
C VAL A 14 17.06 81.51 -24.58
N ALA A 15 16.12 81.83 -23.70
CA ALA A 15 16.09 83.10 -22.98
C ALA A 15 17.16 83.20 -21.88
N THR A 16 17.44 82.09 -21.17
CA THR A 16 18.53 82.02 -20.17
C THR A 16 19.91 82.06 -20.81
N LEU A 17 20.13 81.36 -21.94
CA LEU A 17 21.40 81.41 -22.67
C LEU A 17 21.72 82.80 -23.26
N CYS A 18 20.70 83.55 -23.71
CA CYS A 18 20.89 84.94 -24.19
C CYS A 18 21.16 85.95 -23.06
N LEU A 19 20.72 85.68 -21.82
CA LEU A 19 21.00 86.52 -20.66
C LEU A 19 22.40 86.23 -20.07
N ALA A 20 22.83 84.96 -20.07
CA ALA A 20 24.14 84.53 -19.59
C ALA A 20 25.29 85.13 -20.41
N GLY A 21 25.12 85.30 -21.73
CA GLY A 21 26.14 85.90 -22.61
C GLY A 21 26.38 87.40 -22.42
N ILE A 22 25.53 88.13 -21.67
CA ILE A 22 25.68 89.57 -21.42
C ILE A 22 26.44 89.85 -20.12
N TYR A 23 26.43 88.91 -19.15
CA TYR A 23 27.10 89.08 -17.85
C TYR A 23 28.60 88.77 -17.88
N THR A 24 29.09 87.96 -18.83
CA THR A 24 30.52 87.61 -18.94
C THR A 24 31.38 88.72 -19.56
N ILE A 25 30.79 89.73 -20.21
CA ILE A 25 31.53 90.81 -20.89
C ILE A 25 31.79 92.03 -19.97
N ILE A 26 31.15 92.11 -18.79
CA ILE A 26 31.33 93.23 -17.84
C ILE A 26 32.17 92.84 -16.60
N GLY A 27 32.34 91.54 -16.30
CA GLY A 27 33.21 91.06 -15.21
C GLY A 27 34.72 91.10 -15.53
N ALA A 28 35.10 90.94 -16.79
CA ALA A 28 36.51 90.95 -17.23
C ALA A 28 37.18 92.35 -17.24
N GLY A 29 36.47 93.40 -16.78
CA GLY A 29 36.93 94.80 -16.84
C GLY A 29 37.28 95.46 -15.51
N LEU A 30 37.10 94.81 -14.36
CA LEU A 30 37.15 95.47 -13.04
C LEU A 30 37.98 94.78 -11.94
N SER A 31 38.85 93.83 -12.27
CA SER A 31 39.82 93.26 -11.32
C SER A 31 41.28 93.45 -11.79
N THR A 32 41.64 94.66 -12.19
CA THR A 32 43.03 95.11 -12.22
C THR A 32 43.19 96.32 -11.32
N THR A 33 43.55 96.09 -10.05
CA THR A 33 44.28 97.09 -9.23
C THR A 33 44.98 96.41 -8.06
N GLU A 34 46.29 96.62 -8.01
CA GLU A 34 47.21 96.35 -6.91
C GLU A 34 46.73 96.94 -5.58
N SER A 35 46.91 96.22 -4.45
CA SER A 35 47.74 96.72 -3.34
C SER A 35 47.80 95.78 -2.13
N GLY A 36 49.02 95.30 -1.82
CA GLY A 36 49.45 94.81 -0.50
C GLY A 36 49.44 93.28 -0.39
N GLY A 37 50.53 92.52 -0.50
CA GLY A 37 51.95 92.84 -0.44
C GLY A 37 52.60 92.02 0.67
N PHE A 38 52.95 90.75 0.38
CA PHE A 38 54.08 89.98 0.93
C PHE A 38 54.39 88.81 -0.05
N GLU A 39 55.68 88.45 -0.15
CA GLU A 39 56.33 87.64 -1.20
C GLU A 39 56.03 86.12 -1.14
N PRO A 40 56.23 85.36 -2.24
CA PRO A 40 56.03 83.92 -2.26
C PRO A 40 57.17 83.19 -1.53
N ALA A 41 56.82 82.28 -0.62
CA ALA A 41 57.80 81.46 0.08
C ALA A 41 58.24 80.29 -0.83
N GLY A 42 59.25 80.56 -1.64
CA GLY A 42 59.94 79.56 -2.46
C GLY A 42 61.41 79.94 -2.63
N SER A 43 62.19 79.84 -1.55
CA SER A 43 63.66 79.61 -1.59
C SER A 43 64.26 79.58 -0.18
N ASP A 44 65.18 78.64 0.00
CA ASP A 44 66.24 78.54 1.01
C ASP A 44 66.01 77.62 2.21
N VAL A 45 66.33 76.35 1.96
CA VAL A 45 67.13 75.50 2.85
C VAL A 45 68.22 76.32 3.55
N ALA A 46 68.10 76.49 4.87
CA ALA A 46 69.22 76.70 5.78
C ALA A 46 68.79 76.47 7.24
N ASP A 47 69.10 75.27 7.73
CA ASP A 47 69.65 74.97 9.05
C ASP A 47 69.58 76.11 10.09
N PHE A 48 68.52 76.10 10.91
CA PHE A 48 68.46 76.86 12.16
C PHE A 48 67.96 75.94 13.28
N GLU A 49 68.92 75.49 14.10
CA GLU A 49 68.70 75.18 15.51
C GLU A 49 68.02 76.39 16.17
N ALA A 50 66.70 76.35 16.25
CA ALA A 50 65.93 77.13 17.20
C ALA A 50 64.95 76.17 17.86
N THR A 51 65.33 75.71 19.05
CA THR A 51 64.40 75.17 20.05
C THR A 51 63.34 76.24 20.32
N GLY A 52 62.28 76.29 19.51
CA GLY A 52 60.98 76.57 20.05
C GLY A 52 60.69 75.39 20.97
N GLU A 53 60.51 75.65 22.26
CA GLU A 53 59.74 74.70 23.07
C GLU A 53 58.49 74.40 22.25
N GLY A 54 58.36 73.16 21.75
CA GLY A 54 57.07 72.65 21.34
C GLY A 54 56.12 73.00 22.47
N GLY A 55 54.98 73.59 22.14
CA GLY A 55 53.95 73.76 23.16
C GLY A 55 53.76 72.43 23.86
N VAL A 56 53.46 72.48 25.15
CA VAL A 56 52.98 71.27 25.82
C VAL A 56 51.78 70.80 25.00
N ASP A 57 51.78 69.51 24.71
CA ASP A 57 50.71 68.75 24.07
C ASP A 57 50.32 67.77 25.17
N THR A 58 49.17 68.02 25.80
CA THR A 58 48.80 67.42 27.08
C THR A 58 48.12 66.07 26.94
N ASP A 59 47.44 65.84 25.82
CA ASP A 59 46.73 64.62 25.42
C ASP A 59 47.47 63.79 24.35
N GLU A 60 48.58 64.30 23.82
CA GLU A 60 49.50 63.59 22.91
C GLU A 60 48.89 63.30 21.52
N ASP A 61 48.00 64.16 21.03
CA ASP A 61 47.30 64.05 19.73
C ASP A 61 48.09 64.60 18.53
N GLY A 62 49.17 65.32 18.81
CA GLY A 62 50.02 65.95 17.80
C GLY A 62 49.72 67.42 17.56
N ILE A 63 48.78 68.03 18.30
CA ILE A 63 48.53 69.46 18.34
C ILE A 63 49.02 70.03 19.68
N PRO A 64 49.84 71.08 19.68
CA PRO A 64 50.21 71.74 20.92
C PRO A 64 49.01 72.46 21.57
N ASP A 65 48.89 72.43 22.91
CA ASP A 65 47.79 73.03 23.73
C ASP A 65 47.39 74.45 23.26
N ARG A 66 48.38 75.23 22.81
CA ARG A 66 48.18 76.62 22.38
C ARG A 66 47.45 76.71 21.04
N MET A 67 47.70 75.79 20.11
CA MET A 67 47.06 75.76 18.80
C MET A 67 45.61 75.31 18.92
N GLU A 68 45.33 74.28 19.72
CA GLU A 68 43.98 73.82 20.05
C GLU A 68 43.14 74.96 20.64
N MET A 69 43.64 75.64 21.68
CA MET A 69 42.92 76.75 22.32
C MET A 69 42.72 78.01 21.45
N THR A 70 43.53 78.23 20.41
CA THR A 70 43.56 79.54 19.70
C THR A 70 43.27 79.50 18.21
N LEU A 71 43.43 78.34 17.57
CA LEU A 71 43.26 78.17 16.13
C LEU A 71 42.14 77.17 15.81
N TYR A 72 42.14 76.01 16.46
CA TYR A 72 41.27 74.89 16.09
C TYR A 72 40.00 74.75 16.95
N GLY A 73 40.05 75.15 18.23
CA GLY A 73 38.88 75.15 19.11
C GLY A 73 38.64 73.83 19.86
N THR A 74 39.55 72.87 19.73
CA THR A 74 39.56 71.56 20.40
C THR A 74 39.94 71.65 21.89
N ASP A 75 39.55 70.66 22.71
CA ASP A 75 39.91 70.59 24.13
C ASP A 75 41.26 69.90 24.30
N TRP A 76 42.31 70.70 24.53
CA TRP A 76 43.71 70.35 24.89
C TRP A 76 43.94 69.32 26.02
N ARG A 77 42.93 68.60 26.49
CA ARG A 77 43.05 67.48 27.43
C ARG A 77 42.42 66.20 26.91
N GLU A 78 41.70 66.27 25.81
CA GLU A 78 40.98 65.17 25.19
C GLU A 78 41.55 65.04 23.78
N PHE A 79 42.16 63.88 23.51
CA PHE A 79 42.79 63.54 22.23
C PHE A 79 41.81 63.46 21.05
N ASP A 80 40.52 63.45 21.36
CA ASP A 80 39.35 63.34 20.47
C ASP A 80 38.26 64.20 21.14
N THR A 81 38.06 65.42 20.63
CA THR A 81 37.23 66.45 21.28
C THR A 81 35.74 66.17 21.11
N ASP A 82 35.31 65.67 19.95
CA ASP A 82 33.91 65.39 19.65
C ASP A 82 33.47 63.95 19.93
N ASN A 83 34.42 63.11 20.37
CA ASN A 83 34.26 61.73 20.83
C ASN A 83 33.73 60.79 19.75
N ASP A 84 34.14 61.00 18.50
CA ASP A 84 33.72 60.20 17.36
C ASP A 84 34.67 59.02 17.06
N GLY A 85 35.88 59.03 17.66
CA GLY A 85 36.90 58.00 17.53
C GLY A 85 38.05 58.36 16.59
N LEU A 86 38.01 59.51 15.93
CA LEU A 86 39.14 60.15 15.25
C LEU A 86 39.86 61.10 16.21
N ASN A 87 41.13 61.40 15.92
CA ASN A 87 41.93 62.24 16.82
C ASN A 87 42.06 63.62 16.20
N ASP A 88 41.89 64.65 17.02
CA ASP A 88 41.88 66.04 16.56
C ASP A 88 43.13 66.36 15.70
N GLY A 89 44.31 65.92 16.14
CA GLY A 89 45.58 66.10 15.45
C GLY A 89 45.79 65.26 14.20
N TRP A 90 45.03 64.19 14.01
CA TRP A 90 44.99 63.43 12.76
C TRP A 90 44.04 64.10 11.75
N GLU A 91 42.83 64.44 12.18
CA GLU A 91 41.80 65.11 11.36
C GLU A 91 42.32 66.41 10.75
N ILE A 92 42.94 67.26 11.55
CA ILE A 92 43.52 68.53 11.09
C ILE A 92 44.64 68.33 10.06
N ARG A 93 45.41 67.23 10.19
CA ARG A 93 46.51 66.95 9.27
C ARG A 93 45.98 66.54 7.90
N ASN A 94 44.83 65.89 7.88
CA ASN A 94 44.17 65.38 6.68
C ASN A 94 43.06 66.29 6.15
N GLY A 95 42.77 67.40 6.83
CA GLY A 95 41.84 68.42 6.34
C GLY A 95 40.38 68.25 6.79
N LEU A 96 40.14 67.36 7.76
CA LEU A 96 38.84 67.14 8.42
C LEU A 96 38.63 68.14 9.57
N ASP A 97 37.38 68.29 10.02
CA ASP A 97 37.01 69.20 11.12
C ASP A 97 36.89 68.44 12.46
N PRO A 98 37.82 68.62 13.42
CA PRO A 98 37.90 67.88 14.69
C PRO A 98 36.84 68.26 15.74
N LEU A 99 35.78 68.93 15.30
CA LEU A 99 34.65 69.35 16.13
C LEU A 99 33.32 68.84 15.55
N ASP A 100 33.37 68.08 14.46
CA ASP A 100 32.24 67.61 13.68
C ASP A 100 32.23 66.09 13.57
N ASN A 101 31.53 65.45 14.51
CA ASN A 101 31.42 64.00 14.60
C ASN A 101 30.59 63.32 13.49
N GLY A 102 30.18 64.06 12.45
CA GLY A 102 29.41 63.56 11.29
C GLY A 102 27.96 63.14 11.58
N GLU A 103 27.54 63.12 12.85
CA GLU A 103 26.20 62.69 13.26
C GLU A 103 25.23 63.87 13.37
N PRO A 104 24.00 63.78 12.82
CA PRO A 104 23.02 64.84 12.97
C PRO A 104 22.69 65.07 14.45
N ALA A 105 22.94 66.29 14.94
CA ALA A 105 22.69 66.66 16.32
C ALA A 105 21.23 66.34 16.74
N ASP A 106 21.06 65.43 17.72
CA ASP A 106 19.80 64.88 18.22
C ASP A 106 18.96 65.88 19.05
N THR A 107 18.82 67.12 18.56
CA THR A 107 17.94 68.13 19.14
C THR A 107 16.82 68.48 18.18
N GLU A 108 15.60 68.07 18.55
CA GLU A 108 14.35 68.51 17.92
C GLU A 108 14.35 70.04 17.71
N ILE A 109 14.59 70.48 16.47
CA ILE A 109 14.29 71.84 16.04
C ILE A 109 12.80 71.83 15.65
N PRO A 110 11.91 72.56 16.36
CA PRO A 110 10.51 72.64 15.97
C PRO A 110 10.43 73.49 14.70
N PHE A 111 10.05 72.87 13.59
CA PHE A 111 9.61 73.56 12.39
C PHE A 111 8.41 74.45 12.71
N GLU A 112 8.63 75.76 12.88
CA GLU A 112 7.60 76.77 12.68
C GLU A 112 7.84 77.43 11.31
N ASP A 113 6.83 77.30 10.45
CA ASP A 113 6.67 77.91 9.14
C ASP A 113 7.37 79.27 8.96
N THR A 114 8.23 79.38 7.95
CA THR A 114 8.35 80.62 7.17
C THR A 114 8.63 80.35 5.70
N GLU A 115 7.58 80.49 4.87
CA GLU A 115 7.70 81.00 3.50
C GLU A 115 8.52 82.31 3.51
N ASN A 116 9.68 82.33 2.85
CA ASN A 116 10.28 83.47 2.13
C ASN A 116 11.68 83.07 1.62
N GLU A 117 11.74 82.55 0.38
CA GLU A 117 12.96 82.60 -0.43
C GLU A 117 13.11 84.01 -1.00
N ASP A 118 14.07 84.79 -0.48
CA ASP A 118 14.79 85.86 -1.21
C ASP A 118 15.90 86.43 -0.31
N GLU A 119 17.15 86.44 -0.82
CA GLU A 119 18.41 87.02 -0.25
C GLU A 119 19.04 86.21 0.90
N THR A 120 20.23 85.59 0.82
CA THR A 120 21.54 85.99 0.28
C THR A 120 22.43 84.76 0.03
N GLY A 121 23.41 84.86 -0.88
CA GLY A 121 24.45 83.83 -1.07
C GLY A 121 25.43 83.72 0.10
N GLU A 122 26.15 82.59 0.08
CA GLU A 122 27.14 82.07 1.04
C GLU A 122 26.54 81.54 2.36
N GLN A 123 26.80 80.26 2.65
CA GLN A 123 26.40 79.43 3.81
C GLN A 123 25.14 78.58 3.62
N ASN A 124 25.30 77.48 2.89
CA ASN A 124 24.48 76.27 3.10
C ASN A 124 25.41 75.05 3.06
N GLU A 125 26.47 75.11 3.88
CA GLU A 125 27.12 73.90 4.38
C GLU A 125 26.10 73.25 5.31
N THR A 126 25.76 71.99 5.04
CA THR A 126 25.00 71.15 5.95
C THR A 126 25.84 71.07 7.22
N PHE A 127 25.44 71.77 8.27
CA PHE A 127 26.06 71.66 9.58
C PHE A 127 25.16 70.73 10.40
N PRO A 128 25.60 69.52 10.78
CA PRO A 128 26.95 68.91 10.63
C PRO A 128 27.20 68.25 9.26
N ASN A 129 28.47 68.17 8.80
CA ASN A 129 28.86 67.54 7.54
C ASN A 129 29.19 66.06 7.76
N PRO A 130 28.41 65.12 7.19
CA PRO A 130 28.65 63.69 7.38
C PRO A 130 30.06 63.24 6.97
N ASP A 131 30.66 63.91 5.99
CA ASP A 131 31.98 63.56 5.46
C ASP A 131 33.11 63.83 6.47
N ASN A 132 32.90 64.64 7.51
CA ASN A 132 33.93 64.91 8.52
C ASN A 132 34.04 63.80 9.57
N GLY A 133 32.95 63.08 9.84
CA GLY A 133 32.92 62.09 10.91
C GLY A 133 33.63 60.78 10.58
N PRO A 134 33.60 59.79 11.48
CA PRO A 134 34.37 58.56 11.37
C PRO A 134 33.99 57.70 10.15
N TYR A 135 32.73 57.81 9.75
CA TYR A 135 32.10 57.09 8.64
C TYR A 135 31.96 57.95 7.37
N GLY A 136 32.54 59.15 7.37
CA GLY A 136 32.61 60.02 6.21
C GLY A 136 33.61 59.52 5.17
N ASP A 137 33.35 59.83 3.91
CA ASP A 137 34.17 59.51 2.74
C ASP A 137 34.24 60.77 1.83
N PRO A 138 35.16 61.71 2.13
CA PRO A 138 35.18 63.03 1.50
C PRO A 138 35.64 63.03 0.04
N ASP A 139 36.55 62.14 -0.33
CA ASP A 139 37.08 61.99 -1.69
C ASP A 139 36.36 60.93 -2.53
N ARG A 140 35.50 60.13 -1.89
CA ARG A 140 34.57 59.17 -2.52
C ARG A 140 35.28 58.01 -3.19
N ASP A 141 36.40 57.61 -2.62
CA ASP A 141 37.10 56.39 -3.03
C ASP A 141 36.52 55.13 -2.35
N GLY A 142 35.63 55.33 -1.37
CA GLY A 142 34.92 54.28 -0.64
C GLY A 142 35.64 53.79 0.61
N LEU A 143 36.75 54.41 1.04
CA LEU A 143 37.30 54.25 2.38
C LEU A 143 36.70 55.29 3.32
N THR A 144 36.35 54.86 4.53
CA THR A 144 35.95 55.82 5.56
C THR A 144 37.18 56.48 6.19
N ASN A 145 37.02 57.69 6.71
CA ASN A 145 38.06 58.41 7.45
C ASN A 145 38.76 57.53 8.51
N THR A 146 38.02 56.65 9.21
CA THR A 146 38.63 55.71 10.18
C THR A 146 39.50 54.63 9.55
N GLU A 147 39.12 54.11 8.39
CA GLU A 147 39.88 53.10 7.66
C GLU A 147 41.15 53.71 7.07
N GLU A 148 41.04 54.91 6.52
CA GLU A 148 42.19 55.66 6.03
C GLU A 148 43.17 56.06 7.14
N ALA A 149 42.65 56.39 8.33
CA ALA A 149 43.49 56.61 9.51
C ALA A 149 44.31 55.37 9.88
N ALA A 150 43.75 54.17 9.67
CA ALA A 150 44.42 52.90 9.95
C ALA A 150 45.43 52.53 8.85
N LEU A 151 45.11 52.79 7.58
CA LEU A 151 45.96 52.53 6.42
C LEU A 151 47.09 53.57 6.26
N GLY A 152 46.87 54.79 6.74
CA GLY A 152 47.79 55.92 6.62
C GLY A 152 47.64 56.70 5.30
N THR A 153 46.54 56.47 4.58
CA THR A 153 46.12 57.16 3.35
C THR A 153 45.52 58.53 3.67
N LYS A 154 45.11 59.27 2.64
CA LYS A 154 44.71 60.67 2.73
C LYS A 154 43.19 60.83 2.47
N PRO A 155 42.39 61.20 3.50
CA PRO A 155 40.93 61.40 3.42
C PRO A 155 40.33 62.38 2.43
N MET A 156 41.14 63.03 1.61
CA MET A 156 40.72 64.07 0.68
C MET A 156 41.35 63.85 -0.69
N ASP A 157 41.99 62.71 -0.89
CA ASP A 157 42.84 62.37 -2.02
C ASP A 157 42.78 60.86 -2.28
N ALA A 158 41.83 60.48 -3.12
CA ALA A 158 41.50 59.10 -3.49
C ALA A 158 42.69 58.23 -4.00
N ASP A 159 43.82 58.84 -4.36
CA ASP A 159 45.06 58.20 -4.81
C ASP A 159 46.22 58.80 -4.02
N SER A 160 46.56 58.20 -2.88
CA SER A 160 47.49 58.78 -1.92
C SER A 160 48.93 58.85 -2.42
N ASP A 161 49.33 58.04 -3.40
CA ASP A 161 50.70 57.96 -3.91
C ASP A 161 50.88 58.33 -5.40
N ASP A 162 49.82 58.91 -5.97
CA ASP A 162 49.69 59.50 -7.31
C ASP A 162 49.94 58.51 -8.46
N ASP A 163 49.61 57.24 -8.26
CA ASP A 163 49.96 56.15 -9.18
C ASP A 163 48.89 55.79 -10.21
N GLY A 164 47.69 56.33 -10.04
CA GLY A 164 46.53 56.14 -10.91
C GLY A 164 45.54 55.09 -10.42
N LEU A 165 45.78 54.43 -9.29
CA LEU A 165 44.84 53.54 -8.61
C LEU A 165 44.25 54.21 -7.37
N ASN A 166 43.05 53.79 -6.97
CA ASN A 166 42.42 54.31 -5.76
C ASN A 166 42.89 53.57 -4.50
N ASP A 167 42.92 54.27 -3.36
CA ASP A 167 43.47 53.75 -2.11
C ASP A 167 42.68 52.52 -1.60
N LYS A 168 41.35 52.52 -1.79
CA LYS A 168 40.46 51.40 -1.41
C LYS A 168 40.87 50.10 -2.11
N TRP A 169 40.91 50.13 -3.43
CA TRP A 169 41.14 48.98 -4.30
C TRP A 169 42.54 48.41 -4.13
N GLU A 170 43.55 49.27 -3.95
CA GLU A 170 44.89 48.82 -3.61
C GLU A 170 44.94 48.14 -2.24
N SER A 171 44.28 48.73 -1.25
CA SER A 171 44.26 48.18 0.12
C SER A 171 43.60 46.81 0.21
N THR A 172 42.64 46.49 -0.66
CA THR A 172 41.96 45.19 -0.75
C THR A 172 42.79 44.14 -1.49
N HIS A 173 43.55 44.53 -2.51
CA HIS A 173 44.24 43.60 -3.42
C HIS A 173 45.76 43.47 -3.19
N VAL A 174 46.29 44.08 -2.14
CA VAL A 174 47.71 44.01 -1.71
C VAL A 174 48.32 42.61 -1.95
N HIS A 175 49.38 42.56 -2.76
CA HIS A 175 50.08 41.31 -3.08
C HIS A 175 51.57 41.36 -2.74
N GLU A 176 52.07 40.37 -1.99
CA GLU A 176 53.49 40.31 -1.60
C GLU A 176 54.29 39.31 -2.44
N ILE A 177 55.34 39.78 -3.11
CA ILE A 177 56.29 38.94 -3.84
C ILE A 177 57.68 38.91 -3.18
N ILE A 178 58.34 37.77 -3.24
CA ILE A 178 59.68 37.60 -2.67
C ILE A 178 60.73 37.86 -3.74
N THR A 179 61.38 39.03 -3.69
CA THR A 179 62.49 39.39 -4.59
C THR A 179 63.87 39.08 -3.97
N PRO A 180 64.96 39.05 -4.75
CA PRO A 180 66.32 38.89 -4.22
C PRO A 180 66.77 39.98 -3.24
N ASN A 181 66.08 41.12 -3.20
CA ASN A 181 66.40 42.27 -2.34
C ASN A 181 65.48 42.41 -1.11
N GLY A 182 64.43 41.60 -1.00
CA GLY A 182 63.43 41.69 0.07
C GLY A 182 62.03 41.30 -0.40
N VAL A 183 61.06 41.36 0.50
CA VAL A 183 59.63 41.29 0.14
C VAL A 183 59.28 42.63 -0.52
N LEU A 184 58.73 42.58 -1.74
CA LEU A 184 58.13 43.72 -2.42
C LEU A 184 56.62 43.59 -2.25
N ARG A 185 55.97 44.65 -1.76
CA ARG A 185 54.52 44.74 -1.60
C ARG A 185 54.01 45.53 -2.81
N LEU A 186 53.26 44.85 -3.67
CA LEU A 186 52.57 45.42 -4.83
C LEU A 186 51.16 45.84 -4.40
N LEU A 187 50.58 46.81 -5.11
CA LEU A 187 49.28 47.41 -4.79
C LEU A 187 49.27 47.95 -3.35
N ASP A 188 50.21 48.85 -3.05
CA ASP A 188 50.37 49.45 -1.72
C ASP A 188 49.98 50.92 -1.84
N PRO A 189 48.88 51.40 -1.21
CA PRO A 189 48.32 52.74 -1.43
C PRO A 189 49.22 53.90 -0.96
N LEU A 190 50.42 53.59 -0.47
CA LEU A 190 51.42 54.55 -0.02
C LEU A 190 52.72 54.47 -0.86
N ASN A 191 52.80 53.55 -1.82
CA ASN A 191 53.99 53.31 -2.62
C ASN A 191 53.72 52.64 -3.99
N ALA A 192 53.56 53.49 -5.01
CA ALA A 192 53.48 53.29 -6.45
C ALA A 192 54.55 52.43 -7.16
N ASN A 193 55.50 51.84 -6.42
CA ASN A 193 56.58 50.96 -6.91
C ASN A 193 57.24 51.34 -8.26
N ARG A 194 57.46 52.64 -8.50
CA ARG A 194 57.83 53.21 -9.81
C ARG A 194 59.17 52.73 -10.39
N ASP A 195 60.00 52.05 -9.60
CA ASP A 195 61.34 51.60 -10.00
C ASP A 195 61.34 50.26 -10.76
N CYS A 196 60.31 49.42 -10.61
CA CYS A 196 59.99 48.25 -11.45
C CYS A 196 61.17 47.29 -11.73
N TYR A 197 62.20 47.25 -10.88
CA TYR A 197 63.55 46.84 -11.32
C TYR A 197 63.75 45.31 -11.43
N PHE A 198 62.87 44.51 -10.82
CA PHE A 198 62.96 43.04 -10.75
C PHE A 198 61.72 42.29 -11.24
N LEU A 199 60.73 43.01 -11.77
CA LEU A 199 59.45 42.45 -12.20
C LEU A 199 59.51 42.08 -13.69
N THR A 200 58.59 41.23 -14.13
CA THR A 200 58.16 41.03 -15.53
C THR A 200 56.74 41.58 -15.70
N PRO A 201 56.24 41.74 -16.95
CA PRO A 201 54.88 42.23 -17.17
C PRO A 201 53.78 41.44 -16.45
N ASP A 202 54.03 40.15 -16.17
CA ASP A 202 53.18 39.19 -15.44
C ASP A 202 53.37 39.21 -13.89
N GLY A 203 53.95 40.27 -13.34
CA GLY A 203 54.26 40.38 -11.91
C GLY A 203 55.38 39.46 -11.37
N SER A 204 55.94 38.56 -12.20
CA SER A 204 56.92 37.57 -11.74
C SER A 204 58.35 38.12 -11.62
N VAL A 205 59.23 37.43 -10.87
CA VAL A 205 60.58 37.94 -10.56
C VAL A 205 61.60 37.54 -11.63
N ASN A 206 62.12 38.51 -12.37
CA ASN A 206 63.20 38.29 -13.33
C ASN A 206 64.58 38.56 -12.72
N SER A 207 65.45 37.54 -12.76
CA SER A 207 66.82 37.60 -12.23
C SER A 207 67.86 38.29 -13.13
N GLN A 208 67.49 38.81 -14.31
CA GLN A 208 68.43 39.29 -15.35
C GLN A 208 68.51 40.82 -15.59
N GLY A 209 67.76 41.65 -14.86
CA GLY A 209 67.82 43.13 -15.01
C GLY A 209 66.83 43.70 -16.06
N PRO A 210 66.85 45.02 -16.31
CA PRO A 210 65.66 45.83 -16.58
C PRO A 210 65.14 45.66 -18.00
N ASP A 211 64.18 44.75 -18.18
CA ASP A 211 63.45 44.60 -19.45
C ASP A 211 61.95 44.88 -19.28
N ALA A 212 61.35 44.71 -18.08
CA ALA A 212 59.90 44.83 -17.89
C ALA A 212 59.34 46.24 -18.07
N ARG A 213 59.92 47.26 -17.41
CA ARG A 213 59.50 48.65 -17.62
C ARG A 213 59.55 49.05 -19.10
N GLN A 214 60.53 48.54 -19.84
CA GLN A 214 60.67 48.85 -21.27
C GLN A 214 59.75 48.01 -22.16
N GLN A 215 59.37 46.80 -21.74
CA GLN A 215 58.38 45.95 -22.40
C GLN A 215 56.96 46.51 -22.20
N ILE A 216 56.59 46.79 -20.94
CA ILE A 216 55.34 47.47 -20.55
C ILE A 216 55.18 48.78 -21.34
N MET A 217 56.22 49.63 -21.38
CA MET A 217 56.22 50.87 -22.18
C MET A 217 56.05 50.69 -23.69
N ASN A 218 56.40 49.53 -24.25
CA ASN A 218 56.23 49.26 -25.68
C ASN A 218 54.84 48.67 -26.01
N GLU A 219 54.11 48.20 -24.99
CA GLU A 219 52.80 47.54 -25.12
C GLU A 219 51.64 48.49 -24.79
N LEU A 220 51.85 49.49 -23.91
CA LEU A 220 50.87 50.53 -23.59
C LEU A 220 50.58 51.46 -24.78
N SER A 221 49.32 51.84 -24.95
CA SER A 221 48.91 52.85 -25.93
C SER A 221 49.22 54.27 -25.42
N ASP A 222 49.19 55.27 -26.32
CA ASP A 222 49.43 56.68 -25.94
C ASP A 222 48.38 57.21 -24.93
N SER A 223 47.16 56.63 -24.90
CA SER A 223 46.11 57.00 -23.94
C SER A 223 46.28 56.34 -22.58
N ASP A 224 46.71 55.07 -22.54
CA ASP A 224 46.93 54.34 -21.29
C ASP A 224 48.17 54.87 -20.56
N TRP A 225 49.13 55.39 -21.33
CA TRP A 225 50.33 56.01 -20.80
C TRP A 225 50.03 57.23 -19.91
N ASP A 226 49.00 58.01 -20.23
CA ASP A 226 48.60 59.18 -19.46
C ASP A 226 47.89 58.79 -18.14
N LEU A 227 47.45 57.53 -18.00
CA LEU A 227 46.75 57.02 -16.80
C LEU A 227 47.71 56.45 -15.75
N VAL A 228 48.81 55.82 -16.20
CA VAL A 228 49.76 55.13 -15.29
C VAL A 228 51.04 55.91 -15.01
N ALA A 229 51.20 57.10 -15.62
CA ALA A 229 52.43 57.89 -15.52
C ALA A 229 52.21 59.22 -14.79
N ASN A 230 53.11 59.54 -13.86
CA ASN A 230 53.09 60.83 -13.18
C ASN A 230 53.56 62.00 -14.08
N ALA A 231 53.46 63.23 -13.56
CA ALA A 231 53.90 64.46 -14.24
C ALA A 231 55.38 64.47 -14.68
N ASP A 232 56.23 63.60 -14.11
CA ASP A 232 57.64 63.43 -14.45
C ASP A 232 57.90 62.33 -15.50
N GLY A 233 56.85 61.63 -15.95
CA GLY A 233 56.89 60.56 -16.97
C GLY A 233 57.39 59.22 -16.42
N GLU A 234 57.27 58.99 -15.12
CA GLU A 234 57.56 57.72 -14.47
C GLU A 234 56.28 56.89 -14.30
N ILE A 235 56.31 55.65 -14.76
CA ILE A 235 55.17 54.72 -14.74
C ILE A 235 55.12 53.99 -13.39
N SER A 236 53.93 53.86 -12.81
CA SER A 236 53.67 52.98 -11.66
C SER A 236 53.72 51.52 -12.08
N CYS A 237 54.40 50.69 -11.30
CA CYS A 237 54.31 49.24 -11.50
C CYS A 237 53.01 48.67 -10.94
N ASP A 238 52.47 49.28 -9.90
CA ASP A 238 51.23 48.83 -9.28
C ASP A 238 50.08 49.03 -10.25
N ALA A 239 49.98 50.17 -10.94
CA ALA A 239 48.96 50.36 -11.97
C ALA A 239 49.19 49.57 -13.28
N ALA A 240 50.44 49.41 -13.74
CA ALA A 240 50.71 48.99 -15.12
C ALA A 240 50.94 47.49 -15.34
N LEU A 241 51.06 46.70 -14.26
CA LEU A 241 51.25 45.26 -14.33
C LEU A 241 49.92 44.53 -14.59
N ASP A 242 50.06 43.30 -15.06
CA ASP A 242 49.00 42.31 -15.20
C ASP A 242 49.41 41.18 -14.25
N LEU A 243 48.74 41.10 -13.11
CA LEU A 243 49.20 40.29 -11.96
C LEU A 243 48.59 38.88 -11.93
N GLU A 244 47.68 38.57 -12.84
CA GLU A 244 46.89 37.35 -12.85
C GLU A 244 47.77 36.08 -12.97
N GLN A 245 47.35 35.00 -12.30
CA GLN A 245 48.05 33.71 -12.29
C GLN A 245 47.06 32.57 -12.53
N PRO A 246 47.38 31.55 -13.35
CA PRO A 246 48.73 31.15 -13.78
C PRO A 246 49.19 31.73 -15.12
N THR A 247 48.32 32.44 -15.84
CA THR A 247 48.63 33.09 -17.12
C THR A 247 47.98 34.47 -17.16
N PRO A 248 48.74 35.53 -17.50
CA PRO A 248 48.18 36.86 -17.71
C PRO A 248 47.08 36.82 -18.79
N ASP A 249 45.89 37.33 -18.49
CA ASP A 249 44.78 37.46 -19.44
C ASP A 249 44.84 38.69 -20.34
N GLY A 250 45.73 39.64 -20.01
CA GLY A 250 45.93 40.89 -20.74
C GLY A 250 45.19 42.08 -20.13
N LEU A 251 44.45 41.91 -19.03
CA LEU A 251 43.96 43.00 -18.20
C LEU A 251 45.08 43.51 -17.30
N ARG A 252 45.17 44.84 -17.20
CA ARG A 252 46.16 45.49 -16.33
C ARG A 252 45.43 46.06 -15.14
N ASN A 253 46.12 46.20 -14.02
CA ASN A 253 45.54 46.65 -12.77
C ASN A 253 44.74 47.98 -12.88
N PHE A 254 45.18 48.95 -13.70
CA PHE A 254 44.43 50.20 -13.93
C PHE A 254 43.11 50.02 -14.73
N VAL A 255 42.96 48.91 -15.45
CA VAL A 255 41.72 48.53 -16.13
C VAL A 255 40.84 47.77 -15.15
N GLU A 256 41.41 46.87 -14.36
CA GLU A 256 40.72 46.08 -13.35
C GLU A 256 40.11 46.97 -12.26
N GLU A 257 40.86 47.97 -11.76
CA GLU A 257 40.34 48.96 -10.80
C GLU A 257 39.12 49.73 -11.34
N ARG A 258 39.10 50.03 -12.64
CA ARG A 258 38.00 50.75 -13.26
C ARG A 258 36.71 49.94 -13.31
N TYR A 259 36.83 48.62 -13.40
CA TYR A 259 35.70 47.69 -13.38
C TYR A 259 35.53 47.02 -12.02
N ASP A 260 36.23 47.48 -10.98
CA ASP A 260 36.25 46.91 -9.61
C ASP A 260 36.53 45.40 -9.55
N THR A 261 37.37 44.88 -10.47
CA THR A 261 37.70 43.45 -10.55
C THR A 261 38.97 43.08 -9.76
N ASN A 262 39.16 41.79 -9.50
CA ASN A 262 40.25 41.24 -8.73
C ASN A 262 41.48 40.91 -9.61
N PRO A 263 42.62 41.61 -9.42
CA PRO A 263 43.80 41.50 -10.30
C PRO A 263 44.57 40.18 -10.22
N LEU A 264 44.10 39.24 -9.40
CA LEU A 264 44.73 37.93 -9.20
C LEU A 264 43.90 36.77 -9.76
N GLN A 265 42.68 37.04 -10.21
CA GLN A 265 41.73 36.03 -10.70
C GLN A 265 41.33 36.35 -12.14
N GLU A 266 41.12 35.31 -12.94
CA GLU A 266 40.66 35.43 -14.33
C GLU A 266 39.17 35.81 -14.41
N ASP A 267 38.44 35.48 -13.36
CA ASP A 267 37.00 35.54 -13.17
C ASP A 267 36.79 36.00 -11.72
N SER A 268 36.43 37.28 -11.56
CA SER A 268 36.50 38.02 -10.29
C SER A 268 35.28 37.83 -9.40
N ASP A 269 34.10 37.76 -10.00
CA ASP A 269 32.82 37.48 -9.36
C ASP A 269 32.48 35.97 -9.33
N GLY A 270 33.19 35.16 -10.12
CA GLY A 270 33.06 33.72 -10.17
C GLY A 270 31.95 33.28 -11.12
N ASP A 271 31.67 34.09 -12.16
CA ASP A 271 30.44 34.03 -12.91
C ASP A 271 30.36 32.98 -14.02
N LEU A 272 31.47 32.25 -14.25
CA LEU A 272 31.72 31.32 -15.37
C LEU A 272 32.19 32.00 -16.66
N ILE A 273 32.23 33.32 -16.72
CA ILE A 273 32.92 34.14 -17.73
C ILE A 273 34.21 34.66 -17.07
N ALA A 274 35.13 35.18 -17.89
CA ALA A 274 36.32 35.84 -17.40
C ALA A 274 36.18 37.34 -17.65
N ASP A 275 36.67 38.18 -16.75
CA ASP A 275 36.52 39.63 -16.76
C ASP A 275 36.84 40.25 -18.14
N ARG A 276 37.93 39.77 -18.78
CA ARG A 276 38.38 40.24 -20.09
C ARG A 276 37.38 40.04 -21.23
N HIS A 277 36.48 39.06 -21.10
CA HIS A 277 35.49 38.72 -22.11
C HIS A 277 34.21 39.53 -21.93
N GLU A 278 33.88 39.91 -20.71
CA GLU A 278 32.72 40.74 -20.39
C GLU A 278 32.91 42.18 -20.84
N ILE A 279 34.12 42.73 -20.66
CA ILE A 279 34.45 44.07 -21.12
C ILE A 279 34.78 44.14 -22.62
N ALA A 280 34.78 42.99 -23.32
CA ALA A 280 35.17 42.94 -24.72
C ALA A 280 34.10 43.52 -25.65
N PHE A 281 34.54 44.13 -26.75
CA PHE A 281 33.62 44.66 -27.77
C PHE A 281 33.68 43.82 -29.07
N GLY A 282 32.59 43.10 -29.35
CA GLY A 282 32.40 42.32 -30.57
C GLY A 282 32.58 40.81 -30.36
N ALA A 283 33.03 40.08 -31.38
CA ALA A 283 33.19 38.63 -31.29
C ALA A 283 34.42 38.23 -30.45
N ILE A 284 34.22 37.42 -29.42
CA ILE A 284 35.25 36.82 -28.58
C ILE A 284 35.50 35.36 -28.96
N GLU A 285 36.65 34.81 -28.54
CA GLU A 285 36.99 33.39 -28.71
C GLU A 285 37.10 32.72 -27.33
N LEU A 286 36.16 31.84 -27.03
CA LEU A 286 36.04 31.15 -25.74
C LEU A 286 36.62 29.74 -25.83
N GLY A 287 37.51 29.39 -24.89
CA GLY A 287 38.05 28.04 -24.70
C GLY A 287 37.28 27.23 -23.65
N VAL A 288 36.48 27.90 -22.84
CA VAL A 288 35.55 27.35 -21.84
C VAL A 288 34.21 28.04 -22.09
N HIS A 289 33.11 27.28 -22.10
CA HIS A 289 31.74 27.77 -22.25
C HIS A 289 30.90 26.97 -21.24
N CYS A 290 30.16 27.64 -20.35
CA CYS A 290 29.33 27.02 -19.30
C CYS A 290 30.13 26.16 -18.33
N GLY A 291 31.29 26.65 -17.89
CA GLY A 291 32.20 25.88 -17.03
C GLY A 291 32.84 24.65 -17.70
N VAL A 292 32.50 24.33 -18.96
CA VAL A 292 33.02 23.15 -19.67
C VAL A 292 34.04 23.57 -20.75
N PRO A 293 35.25 22.96 -20.80
CA PRO A 293 36.23 23.25 -21.84
C PRO A 293 35.75 22.76 -23.21
N VAL A 294 35.67 23.67 -24.18
CA VAL A 294 35.23 23.35 -25.54
C VAL A 294 36.39 22.81 -26.39
N PHE A 295 36.06 21.94 -27.36
CA PHE A 295 37.06 21.36 -28.28
C PHE A 295 37.50 22.40 -29.34
N GLY A 296 38.43 23.29 -28.97
CA GLY A 296 38.95 24.35 -29.84
C GLY A 296 38.69 25.73 -29.25
N THR A 297 38.10 26.63 -30.05
CA THR A 297 37.52 27.89 -29.57
C THR A 297 36.14 28.07 -30.21
N ILE A 298 35.14 28.48 -29.42
CA ILE A 298 33.84 28.93 -29.92
C ILE A 298 33.90 30.44 -30.09
N SER A 299 33.27 30.97 -31.15
CA SER A 299 33.21 32.42 -31.39
C SER A 299 31.80 32.92 -31.17
N LEU A 300 31.60 33.65 -30.07
CA LEU A 300 30.35 34.27 -29.64
C LEU A 300 30.53 35.80 -29.55
N GLN A 301 29.44 36.57 -29.53
CA GLN A 301 29.52 38.01 -29.22
C GLN A 301 29.75 38.16 -27.72
N ALA A 302 30.57 39.12 -27.29
CA ALA A 302 30.71 39.45 -25.88
C ALA A 302 29.34 39.76 -25.23
N PRO A 303 29.11 39.36 -23.96
CA PRO A 303 27.79 39.41 -23.29
C PRO A 303 27.16 40.80 -23.35
N PHE A 304 27.91 41.85 -22.97
CA PHE A 304 27.39 43.21 -22.89
C PHE A 304 27.66 44.07 -24.13
N HIS A 305 27.99 43.46 -25.27
CA HIS A 305 28.32 44.19 -26.50
C HIS A 305 27.22 45.15 -26.96
N GLU A 306 25.95 44.79 -26.75
CA GLU A 306 24.80 45.59 -27.20
C GLU A 306 24.65 46.92 -26.44
N PHE A 307 25.23 47.02 -25.24
CA PHE A 307 25.18 48.21 -24.39
C PHE A 307 26.34 49.19 -24.63
N MET A 308 27.35 48.79 -25.39
CA MET A 308 28.51 49.63 -25.73
C MET A 308 28.35 50.32 -27.10
N GLU A 309 28.61 51.63 -27.19
CA GLU A 309 28.68 52.31 -28.51
C GLU A 309 30.02 52.06 -29.22
N GLU A 310 31.12 51.98 -28.46
CA GLU A 310 32.49 51.71 -28.91
C GLU A 310 33.30 50.97 -27.84
N ALA A 311 34.43 50.37 -28.22
CA ALA A 311 35.30 49.67 -27.27
C ALA A 311 35.82 50.62 -26.18
N GLY A 312 35.57 50.30 -24.91
CA GLY A 312 35.91 51.13 -23.74
C GLY A 312 34.85 52.16 -23.36
N ASP A 313 33.60 52.00 -23.82
CA ASP A 313 32.43 52.76 -23.35
C ASP A 313 32.00 52.26 -21.95
N LEU A 314 32.12 53.15 -20.96
CA LEU A 314 31.87 52.85 -19.54
C LEU A 314 30.46 53.22 -19.10
N THR A 315 29.66 53.85 -19.97
CA THR A 315 28.40 54.48 -19.55
C THR A 315 27.37 53.51 -19.00
N TRP A 316 27.44 52.23 -19.39
CA TRP A 316 26.60 51.16 -18.88
C TRP A 316 27.22 50.47 -17.65
N PHE A 317 28.52 50.18 -17.67
CA PHE A 317 29.25 49.59 -16.53
C PHE A 317 29.27 50.50 -15.29
N GLU A 318 29.14 51.83 -15.42
CA GLU A 318 29.01 52.74 -14.26
C GLU A 318 27.60 52.76 -13.64
N GLN A 319 26.67 51.92 -14.12
CA GLN A 319 25.33 51.78 -13.56
C GLN A 319 25.29 50.60 -12.58
N ASP A 320 24.28 50.63 -11.74
CA ASP A 320 23.95 49.62 -10.74
C ASP A 320 22.45 49.33 -10.98
N MET A 321 22.17 48.24 -11.69
CA MET A 321 20.83 47.94 -12.19
C MET A 321 19.95 47.27 -11.12
N ASP A 322 20.52 46.42 -10.29
CA ASP A 322 19.82 45.67 -9.24
C ASP A 322 19.78 46.42 -7.88
N GLY A 323 20.68 47.38 -7.68
CA GLY A 323 20.79 48.22 -6.49
C GLY A 323 21.56 47.56 -5.34
N ASP A 324 22.40 46.57 -5.59
CA ASP A 324 23.20 45.88 -4.57
C ASP A 324 24.48 46.65 -4.18
N GLY A 325 24.82 47.69 -4.95
CA GLY A 325 25.97 48.56 -4.75
C GLY A 325 27.23 48.13 -5.50
N ARG A 326 27.15 47.11 -6.35
CA ARG A 326 28.14 46.75 -7.37
C ARG A 326 27.78 47.40 -8.69
N LEU A 327 28.76 47.41 -9.58
CA LEU A 327 28.65 47.99 -10.90
C LEU A 327 28.44 46.88 -11.91
N ASN A 328 27.50 47.05 -12.83
CA ASN A 328 27.17 46.06 -13.85
C ASN A 328 28.43 45.54 -14.57
N GLY A 329 28.43 44.26 -14.95
CA GLY A 329 29.54 43.60 -15.65
C GLY A 329 30.48 42.86 -14.70
N PRO A 330 31.80 42.81 -14.96
CA PRO A 330 32.72 41.76 -14.43
C PRO A 330 33.02 41.78 -12.93
N SER A 331 32.43 42.72 -12.18
CA SER A 331 32.50 42.75 -10.71
C SER A 331 31.20 42.33 -10.06
N ASP A 332 30.14 42.24 -10.86
CA ASP A 332 28.79 41.96 -10.45
C ASP A 332 28.36 40.61 -11.00
N TRP A 333 27.98 39.76 -10.07
CA TRP A 333 27.64 38.38 -10.36
C TRP A 333 26.27 38.25 -11.04
N ASP A 334 25.37 39.19 -10.77
CA ASP A 334 23.97 39.11 -11.18
C ASP A 334 23.52 40.52 -11.53
N THR A 335 23.83 40.94 -12.77
CA THR A 335 23.69 42.33 -13.21
C THR A 335 22.24 42.84 -13.06
N ASP A 336 21.24 41.97 -13.17
CA ASP A 336 19.83 42.38 -13.09
C ASP A 336 19.09 41.95 -11.81
N GLY A 337 19.76 41.19 -10.94
CA GLY A 337 19.34 40.84 -9.59
C GLY A 337 18.25 39.77 -9.51
N ASP A 338 18.19 38.86 -10.49
CA ASP A 338 17.15 37.84 -10.57
C ASP A 338 17.53 36.48 -9.95
N GLY A 339 18.77 36.37 -9.47
CA GLY A 339 19.32 35.20 -8.82
C GLY A 339 20.08 34.27 -9.76
N MET A 340 20.14 34.59 -11.06
CA MET A 340 20.99 33.91 -12.03
C MET A 340 22.26 34.73 -12.30
N PRO A 341 23.44 34.14 -12.08
CA PRO A 341 24.65 34.35 -12.88
C PRO A 341 24.57 34.97 -14.29
N ASP A 342 25.27 36.09 -14.50
CA ASP A 342 25.48 36.65 -15.85
C ASP A 342 26.10 35.61 -16.81
N GLY A 343 27.05 34.81 -16.31
CA GLY A 343 27.68 33.76 -17.11
C GLY A 343 26.83 32.53 -17.40
N PHE A 344 25.85 32.17 -16.55
CA PHE A 344 24.86 31.13 -16.87
C PHE A 344 23.88 31.62 -17.93
N GLU A 345 23.45 32.87 -17.82
CA GLU A 345 22.51 33.45 -18.77
C GLU A 345 23.15 33.62 -20.15
N TYR A 346 24.39 34.10 -20.18
CA TYR A 346 25.17 34.18 -21.41
C TYR A 346 25.40 32.80 -22.06
N CYS A 347 25.50 31.76 -21.24
CA CYS A 347 25.58 30.39 -21.69
C CYS A 347 24.39 29.95 -22.53
N TYR A 348 23.21 30.39 -22.11
CA TYR A 348 21.94 30.17 -22.78
C TYR A 348 21.40 31.45 -23.42
N GLY A 349 22.28 32.31 -23.96
CA GLY A 349 21.92 33.65 -24.47
C GLY A 349 20.95 33.71 -25.65
N ASP A 350 20.48 32.57 -26.17
CA ASP A 350 19.34 32.49 -27.09
C ASP A 350 17.98 32.55 -26.34
N LEU A 351 17.98 32.32 -25.03
CA LEU A 351 16.85 32.21 -24.11
C LEU A 351 16.92 33.23 -22.97
N LEU A 352 18.06 33.33 -22.29
CA LEU A 352 18.32 34.17 -21.12
C LEU A 352 19.09 35.45 -21.51
N ASP A 353 18.93 36.52 -20.74
CA ASP A 353 19.54 37.81 -20.99
C ASP A 353 19.97 38.44 -19.65
N PRO A 354 21.30 38.60 -19.39
CA PRO A 354 21.87 39.17 -18.15
C PRO A 354 21.45 40.58 -17.74
N SER A 355 20.47 41.15 -18.43
CA SER A 355 19.96 42.50 -18.21
C SER A 355 18.43 42.54 -18.10
N ASN A 356 17.80 41.37 -18.04
CA ASN A 356 16.37 41.16 -18.02
C ASN A 356 15.91 40.12 -16.98
N ALA A 357 15.77 40.58 -15.73
CA ALA A 357 15.28 39.84 -14.57
C ALA A 357 13.92 39.11 -14.66
N THR A 358 13.25 39.11 -15.82
CA THR A 358 11.95 38.45 -16.03
C THR A 358 12.05 37.09 -16.69
N ASP A 359 13.18 36.74 -17.30
CA ASP A 359 13.39 35.43 -17.90
C ASP A 359 13.76 34.35 -16.88
N ALA A 360 14.25 34.67 -15.66
CA ALA A 360 14.36 33.72 -14.54
C ALA A 360 13.09 32.87 -14.29
N TYR A 361 11.89 33.45 -14.48
CA TYR A 361 10.62 32.78 -14.16
C TYR A 361 10.09 31.86 -15.27
N GLY A 362 10.80 31.74 -16.39
CA GLY A 362 10.43 30.84 -17.49
C GLY A 362 10.74 29.38 -17.17
N ASP A 363 9.92 28.48 -17.71
CA ASP A 363 10.15 27.02 -17.77
C ASP A 363 9.94 26.64 -19.25
N PRO A 364 11.00 26.70 -20.08
CA PRO A 364 10.90 26.56 -21.53
C PRO A 364 10.73 25.12 -22.03
N ASP A 365 11.21 24.15 -21.27
CA ASP A 365 11.20 22.71 -21.55
C ASP A 365 10.12 21.93 -20.78
N ASP A 366 9.37 22.59 -19.89
CA ASP A 366 8.23 22.07 -19.13
C ASP A 366 8.62 20.86 -18.25
N ASP A 367 9.81 20.87 -17.67
CA ASP A 367 10.37 19.76 -16.87
C ASP A 367 10.04 19.87 -15.35
N GLY A 368 9.64 21.07 -14.92
CA GLY A 368 9.25 21.37 -13.54
C GLY A 368 10.19 22.31 -12.79
N LEU A 369 11.33 22.70 -13.38
CA LEU A 369 12.20 23.76 -12.88
C LEU A 369 12.06 25.01 -13.74
N ASN A 370 12.04 26.16 -13.10
CA ASN A 370 12.23 27.40 -13.82
C ASN A 370 13.73 27.68 -14.04
N ASN A 371 14.05 28.63 -14.92
CA ASN A 371 15.43 28.95 -15.29
C ASN A 371 16.35 29.30 -14.09
N VAL A 372 15.83 29.92 -13.02
CA VAL A 372 16.65 30.16 -11.82
C VAL A 372 16.82 28.89 -10.99
N GLU A 373 15.77 28.07 -10.85
CA GLU A 373 15.82 26.78 -10.15
C GLU A 373 16.80 25.79 -10.82
N GLU A 374 16.89 25.80 -12.15
CA GLU A 374 17.90 25.08 -12.95
C GLU A 374 19.33 25.41 -12.50
N TYR A 375 19.62 26.71 -12.28
CA TYR A 375 20.90 27.13 -11.74
C TYR A 375 21.05 26.74 -10.25
N GLU A 376 19.99 26.83 -9.44
CA GLU A 376 20.03 26.49 -8.02
C GLU A 376 20.43 25.03 -7.76
N VAL A 377 20.22 24.12 -8.72
CA VAL A 377 20.73 22.72 -8.67
C VAL A 377 22.23 22.68 -8.36
N ALA A 378 23.00 23.64 -8.91
CA ALA A 378 24.44 23.76 -8.69
C ALA A 378 24.82 24.06 -7.23
N TYR A 379 23.93 24.67 -6.43
CA TYR A 379 24.20 24.88 -5.00
C TYR A 379 24.27 23.56 -4.22
N THR A 380 23.54 22.54 -4.67
CA THR A 380 23.51 21.22 -4.05
C THR A 380 24.64 20.33 -4.55
N TRP A 381 24.86 20.32 -5.87
CA TRP A 381 25.72 19.35 -6.53
C TRP A 381 27.06 19.89 -7.04
N GLY A 382 27.25 21.21 -6.98
CA GLY A 382 28.49 21.92 -7.33
C GLY A 382 28.31 22.90 -8.49
N PRO A 383 29.19 23.92 -8.60
CA PRO A 383 29.03 25.07 -9.50
C PRO A 383 29.06 24.75 -11.01
N SER A 384 29.39 23.52 -11.38
CA SER A 384 29.44 23.05 -12.77
C SER A 384 28.37 22.02 -13.11
N ASN A 385 27.47 21.72 -12.17
CA ASN A 385 26.45 20.67 -12.26
C ASN A 385 25.04 21.28 -12.17
N PHE A 386 24.84 22.43 -12.84
CA PHE A 386 23.51 22.93 -13.16
C PHE A 386 22.90 22.14 -14.33
N THR A 387 21.60 22.30 -14.51
CA THR A 387 20.80 21.68 -15.57
C THR A 387 20.63 22.65 -16.76
N ASP A 388 20.23 22.12 -17.92
CA ASP A 388 20.08 22.88 -19.15
C ASP A 388 18.61 23.34 -19.33
N PRO A 389 18.29 24.65 -19.23
CA PRO A 389 16.92 25.15 -19.27
C PRO A 389 16.19 24.99 -20.62
N GLN A 390 16.82 24.35 -21.60
CA GLN A 390 16.24 24.04 -22.91
C GLN A 390 16.01 22.54 -23.12
N GLU A 391 16.54 21.70 -22.25
CA GLU A 391 16.50 20.24 -22.37
C GLU A 391 15.91 19.65 -21.10
N PHE A 392 14.71 19.10 -21.24
CA PHE A 392 13.96 18.41 -20.19
C PHE A 392 14.71 17.33 -19.37
N ASP A 393 15.84 16.83 -19.88
CA ASP A 393 16.65 15.73 -19.31
C ASP A 393 18.11 15.99 -19.74
N THR A 394 18.88 16.63 -18.85
CA THR A 394 20.22 17.13 -19.13
C THR A 394 21.20 16.00 -19.45
N ASP A 395 21.13 14.89 -18.73
CA ASP A 395 22.07 13.76 -18.89
C ASP A 395 21.58 12.62 -19.79
N ASN A 396 20.33 12.71 -20.25
CA ASN A 396 19.65 11.82 -21.20
C ASN A 396 19.45 10.39 -20.69
N ASP A 397 19.17 10.21 -19.40
CA ASP A 397 18.89 8.90 -18.82
C ASP A 397 17.39 8.51 -18.81
N GLY A 398 16.52 9.46 -19.15
CA GLY A 398 15.08 9.30 -19.24
C GLY A 398 14.31 9.87 -18.05
N MET A 399 14.99 10.38 -17.04
CA MET A 399 14.42 11.13 -15.92
C MET A 399 14.53 12.65 -16.19
N PRO A 400 13.55 13.46 -15.78
CA PRO A 400 13.61 14.91 -15.95
C PRO A 400 14.35 15.57 -14.81
N ASP A 401 15.06 16.65 -15.14
CA ASP A 401 15.92 17.37 -14.20
C ASP A 401 15.13 17.85 -12.97
N GLY A 402 13.94 18.40 -13.19
CA GLY A 402 13.06 18.86 -12.12
C GLY A 402 12.51 17.78 -11.21
N TRP A 403 12.25 16.58 -11.73
CA TRP A 403 11.85 15.47 -10.89
C TRP A 403 13.03 14.96 -10.06
N GLU A 404 14.20 14.79 -10.68
CA GLU A 404 15.39 14.34 -9.97
C GLU A 404 15.79 15.29 -8.84
N TYR A 405 15.79 16.61 -9.12
CA TYR A 405 16.11 17.62 -8.11
C TYR A 405 15.13 17.58 -6.92
N LEU A 406 13.82 17.49 -7.18
CA LEU A 406 12.79 17.41 -6.14
C LEU A 406 12.86 16.12 -5.32
N SER A 407 13.25 15.02 -5.96
CA SER A 407 13.45 13.70 -5.34
C SER A 407 14.82 13.55 -4.65
N GLY A 408 15.72 14.53 -4.80
CA GLY A 408 17.07 14.48 -4.19
C GLY A 408 18.06 13.58 -4.93
N ILE A 409 17.76 13.24 -6.18
CA ILE A 409 18.65 12.57 -7.14
C ILE A 409 19.50 13.65 -7.84
N HIS A 410 20.62 13.25 -8.46
CA HIS A 410 21.53 14.16 -9.13
C HIS A 410 21.19 14.29 -10.64
N PRO A 411 20.62 15.41 -11.12
CA PRO A 411 20.08 15.57 -12.50
C PRO A 411 21.08 15.48 -13.65
N ASN A 412 22.38 15.52 -13.33
CA ASN A 412 23.46 15.51 -14.32
C ASN A 412 24.38 14.28 -14.13
N ASP A 413 23.86 13.20 -13.53
CA ASP A 413 24.54 11.90 -13.38
C ASP A 413 23.64 10.73 -13.78
N GLY A 414 23.51 10.52 -15.09
CA GLY A 414 22.61 9.52 -15.66
C GLY A 414 22.99 8.06 -15.42
N SER A 415 23.95 7.80 -14.53
CA SER A 415 24.20 6.45 -14.01
C SER A 415 23.28 6.08 -12.84
N ASN A 416 22.59 7.06 -12.26
CA ASN A 416 21.70 6.88 -11.12
C ASN A 416 20.31 6.31 -11.52
N ALA A 417 19.90 6.39 -12.79
CA ALA A 417 18.63 5.80 -13.28
C ALA A 417 18.46 4.30 -12.97
N ASP A 418 19.56 3.56 -13.02
CA ASP A 418 19.61 2.11 -12.77
C ASP A 418 19.80 1.77 -11.27
N ASP A 419 20.00 2.77 -10.41
CA ASP A 419 20.14 2.58 -8.97
C ASP A 419 18.77 2.43 -8.29
N ASP A 420 18.76 1.67 -7.19
CA ASP A 420 17.60 1.43 -6.31
C ASP A 420 18.11 1.69 -4.87
N PRO A 421 18.04 2.94 -4.39
CA PRO A 421 18.64 3.37 -3.13
C PRO A 421 17.89 2.88 -1.88
N ASP A 422 16.59 2.68 -1.98
CA ASP A 422 15.67 2.44 -0.87
C ASP A 422 15.21 0.96 -0.74
N PHE A 423 15.48 0.14 -1.76
CA PHE A 423 15.29 -1.32 -1.78
C PHE A 423 13.84 -1.75 -1.56
N ASP A 424 12.91 -1.13 -2.29
CA ASP A 424 11.46 -1.33 -2.16
C ASP A 424 10.87 -2.32 -3.20
N GLY A 425 11.67 -2.72 -4.19
CA GLY A 425 11.35 -3.78 -5.15
C GLY A 425 10.88 -5.10 -4.50
N TYR A 426 10.04 -5.85 -5.22
CA TYR A 426 9.27 -6.97 -4.67
C TYR A 426 9.33 -8.24 -5.54
N ASP A 427 9.51 -9.40 -4.88
CA ASP A 427 9.51 -10.76 -5.46
C ASP A 427 8.08 -11.15 -5.89
N SER A 428 7.74 -10.81 -7.14
CA SER A 428 6.38 -10.92 -7.67
C SER A 428 6.00 -12.37 -7.97
N ASP A 429 6.96 -13.20 -8.40
CA ASP A 429 6.71 -14.60 -8.73
C ASP A 429 6.92 -15.57 -7.54
N GLY A 430 7.49 -15.08 -6.44
CA GLY A 430 7.67 -15.77 -5.17
C GLY A 430 8.81 -16.80 -5.17
N ASP A 431 9.74 -16.71 -6.11
CA ASP A 431 10.87 -17.63 -6.27
C ASP A 431 12.17 -17.16 -5.59
N GLY A 432 12.23 -15.88 -5.20
CA GLY A 432 13.30 -15.20 -4.47
C GLY A 432 13.41 -15.58 -2.98
N GLY A 433 12.31 -16.08 -2.41
CA GLY A 433 12.21 -16.49 -1.01
C GLY A 433 13.18 -17.60 -0.56
N VAL A 434 14.15 -17.25 0.30
CA VAL A 434 15.12 -18.20 0.86
C VAL A 434 14.58 -18.87 2.12
N ARG A 435 14.15 -20.14 1.99
CA ARG A 435 13.51 -20.92 3.06
C ARG A 435 14.37 -22.08 3.61
N TYR A 436 14.15 -22.47 4.86
CA TYR A 436 14.75 -23.68 5.47
C TYR A 436 13.71 -24.79 5.67
N SER A 437 13.67 -25.75 4.76
CA SER A 437 12.64 -26.82 4.73
C SER A 437 12.96 -28.06 5.58
N ASP A 438 14.23 -28.28 5.92
CA ASP A 438 14.72 -29.50 6.58
C ASP A 438 14.48 -29.53 8.11
N MET A 439 13.59 -28.72 8.68
CA MET A 439 13.39 -28.53 10.14
C MET A 439 13.45 -29.83 10.97
N ILE A 440 14.63 -30.18 11.50
CA ILE A 440 14.86 -31.33 12.39
C ILE A 440 15.07 -30.81 13.82
N GLY A 441 13.99 -30.70 14.58
CA GLY A 441 14.02 -30.12 15.92
C GLY A 441 14.20 -28.60 15.93
N VAL A 442 14.59 -28.05 17.09
CA VAL A 442 14.73 -26.61 17.28
C VAL A 442 15.87 -26.09 16.41
N SER A 443 15.52 -25.24 15.45
CA SER A 443 16.42 -24.69 14.45
C SER A 443 16.52 -23.18 14.64
N THR A 444 17.74 -22.69 14.90
CA THR A 444 17.99 -21.27 15.25
C THR A 444 18.98 -20.64 14.28
N ILE A 445 18.81 -19.36 13.97
CA ILE A 445 19.75 -18.62 13.11
C ILE A 445 21.07 -18.42 13.87
N GLN A 446 22.19 -18.87 13.29
CA GLN A 446 23.51 -18.72 13.91
C GLN A 446 24.27 -17.50 13.39
N SER A 447 24.24 -17.26 12.08
CA SER A 447 24.95 -16.15 11.46
C SER A 447 24.40 -15.87 10.07
N ILE A 448 24.30 -14.60 9.73
CA ILE A 448 23.95 -14.09 8.41
C ILE A 448 25.26 -13.59 7.77
N VAL A 449 25.47 -13.89 6.49
CA VAL A 449 26.75 -13.70 5.76
C VAL A 449 26.63 -12.63 4.67
N VAL A 450 25.43 -12.10 4.46
CA VAL A 450 25.08 -11.07 3.48
C VAL A 450 24.43 -9.90 4.20
N ASP A 451 24.60 -8.71 3.65
CA ASP A 451 23.93 -7.49 4.08
C ASP A 451 22.90 -7.07 2.99
N ILE A 452 21.97 -6.17 3.34
CA ILE A 452 21.02 -5.59 2.36
C ILE A 452 21.82 -4.86 1.28
N GLY A 453 21.41 -5.00 0.02
CA GLY A 453 22.12 -4.48 -1.16
C GLY A 453 23.27 -5.36 -1.68
N ASP A 454 23.55 -6.52 -1.08
CA ASP A 454 24.52 -7.46 -1.64
C ASP A 454 23.95 -8.25 -2.83
N TYR A 455 24.64 -8.24 -3.97
CA TYR A 455 24.31 -9.14 -5.08
C TYR A 455 24.77 -10.58 -4.82
N VAL A 456 23.83 -11.53 -4.90
CA VAL A 456 24.04 -12.96 -4.63
C VAL A 456 23.80 -13.82 -5.87
N GLN A 457 24.67 -14.80 -6.11
CA GLN A 457 24.51 -15.77 -7.20
C GLN A 457 23.73 -17.01 -6.73
N VAL A 458 23.09 -17.73 -7.66
CA VAL A 458 22.42 -19.03 -7.40
C VAL A 458 23.31 -19.97 -6.57
N ASN A 459 22.73 -20.61 -5.55
CA ASN A 459 23.37 -21.63 -4.70
C ASN A 459 24.53 -21.07 -3.85
N LYS A 460 24.56 -19.75 -3.61
CA LYS A 460 25.46 -19.09 -2.66
C LYS A 460 24.90 -19.24 -1.25
N THR A 461 25.77 -19.50 -0.27
CA THR A 461 25.38 -19.54 1.14
C THR A 461 25.18 -18.13 1.68
N VAL A 462 23.98 -17.83 2.15
CA VAL A 462 23.58 -16.51 2.68
C VAL A 462 23.47 -16.50 4.20
N LEU A 463 23.04 -17.61 4.80
CA LEU A 463 22.95 -17.74 6.26
C LEU A 463 23.26 -19.16 6.73
N TRP A 464 23.54 -19.29 8.02
CA TRP A 464 23.77 -20.57 8.70
C TRP A 464 22.72 -20.81 9.76
N VAL A 465 21.97 -21.90 9.62
CA VAL A 465 21.01 -22.38 10.62
C VAL A 465 21.67 -23.43 11.49
N ARG A 466 21.54 -23.29 12.80
CA ARG A 466 21.98 -24.27 13.79
C ARG A 466 20.80 -25.13 14.22
N THR A 467 20.90 -26.44 14.01
CA THR A 467 19.87 -27.42 14.36
C THR A 467 20.45 -28.59 15.15
N VAL A 468 19.60 -29.46 15.71
CA VAL A 468 20.02 -30.61 16.53
C VAL A 468 19.82 -31.92 15.75
N GLN A 469 20.93 -32.52 15.32
CA GLN A 469 20.93 -33.83 14.66
C GLN A 469 21.70 -34.84 15.51
N ASP A 470 21.12 -36.00 15.78
CA ASP A 470 21.74 -37.08 16.58
C ASP A 470 22.28 -36.64 17.96
N SER A 471 21.59 -35.70 18.62
CA SER A 471 21.99 -35.08 19.91
C SER A 471 23.26 -34.21 19.86
N GLU A 472 23.75 -33.85 18.67
CA GLU A 472 24.80 -32.83 18.49
C GLU A 472 24.25 -31.61 17.73
N TYR A 473 24.80 -30.43 18.02
CA TYR A 473 24.47 -29.22 17.28
C TYR A 473 25.23 -29.19 15.95
N VAL A 474 24.52 -29.03 14.84
CA VAL A 474 25.06 -28.98 13.48
C VAL A 474 24.64 -27.66 12.82
N ASN A 475 25.57 -27.07 12.07
CA ASN A 475 25.32 -25.85 11.31
C ASN A 475 25.11 -26.22 9.85
N ILE A 476 23.96 -25.84 9.30
CA ILE A 476 23.56 -26.11 7.94
C ILE A 476 23.59 -24.78 7.16
N PRO A 477 24.32 -24.73 6.03
CA PRO A 477 24.30 -23.55 5.17
C PRO A 477 22.99 -23.51 4.39
N VAL A 478 22.24 -22.43 4.54
CA VAL A 478 21.07 -22.13 3.69
C VAL A 478 21.55 -21.31 2.51
N LYS A 479 21.01 -21.62 1.34
CA LYS A 479 21.51 -21.11 0.06
C LYS A 479 20.38 -20.54 -0.77
N THR A 480 20.72 -19.56 -1.60
CA THR A 480 19.80 -18.93 -2.55
C THR A 480 19.40 -19.89 -3.67
N LEU A 481 18.17 -19.73 -4.15
CA LEU A 481 17.62 -20.48 -5.27
C LEU A 481 17.80 -19.71 -6.59
N THR A 482 17.62 -18.40 -6.54
CA THR A 482 17.79 -17.44 -7.64
C THR A 482 19.04 -16.58 -7.48
N ALA A 483 19.36 -15.80 -8.51
CA ALA A 483 20.43 -14.81 -8.48
C ALA A 483 19.81 -13.42 -8.56
N GLY A 484 20.19 -12.56 -7.64
CA GLY A 484 19.55 -11.26 -7.47
C GLY A 484 20.18 -10.49 -6.33
N TRP A 485 19.48 -9.47 -5.88
CA TRP A 485 19.90 -8.54 -4.83
C TRP A 485 19.16 -8.85 -3.53
N VAL A 486 19.81 -8.66 -2.38
CA VAL A 486 19.21 -8.92 -1.07
C VAL A 486 18.45 -7.68 -0.59
N TYR A 487 17.11 -7.74 -0.57
CA TYR A 487 16.25 -6.60 -0.19
C TYR A 487 15.80 -6.74 1.27
N HIS A 488 15.23 -7.88 1.64
CA HIS A 488 14.74 -8.11 3.01
C HIS A 488 15.44 -9.25 3.74
N ILE A 489 15.72 -9.02 5.03
CA ILE A 489 16.22 -10.02 5.97
C ILE A 489 15.23 -10.11 7.14
N ASN A 490 14.34 -11.09 7.09
CA ASN A 490 13.21 -11.23 8.04
C ASN A 490 13.58 -11.86 9.38
N VAL A 491 14.87 -12.17 9.60
CA VAL A 491 15.34 -12.92 10.77
C VAL A 491 16.60 -12.32 11.38
N ASN A 492 16.69 -12.34 12.71
CA ASN A 492 17.87 -11.93 13.44
C ASN A 492 18.69 -13.14 13.92
N VAL A 493 19.98 -12.91 14.19
CA VAL A 493 20.85 -13.92 14.78
C VAL A 493 20.33 -14.33 16.16
N GLY A 494 19.94 -15.60 16.29
CA GLY A 494 19.37 -16.18 17.51
C GLY A 494 17.90 -16.54 17.42
N ASP A 495 17.18 -16.09 16.38
CA ASP A 495 15.76 -16.38 16.19
C ASP A 495 15.52 -17.85 15.83
N GLU A 496 14.36 -18.38 16.24
CA GLU A 496 13.94 -19.74 15.90
C GLU A 496 13.14 -19.73 14.58
N VAL A 497 13.47 -20.66 13.69
CA VAL A 497 12.71 -20.86 12.45
C VAL A 497 11.42 -21.59 12.80
N SER A 498 10.29 -20.89 12.65
CA SER A 498 8.98 -21.36 13.13
C SER A 498 8.27 -22.25 12.12
N SER A 499 8.49 -22.02 10.82
CA SER A 499 7.80 -22.71 9.72
C SER A 499 8.76 -23.02 8.58
N ARG A 500 8.45 -24.08 7.82
CA ARG A 500 9.16 -24.45 6.58
C ARG A 500 8.83 -23.51 5.42
N LEU A 501 7.73 -22.76 5.55
CA LEU A 501 7.23 -21.81 4.57
C LEU A 501 7.68 -20.37 4.88
N GLN A 502 8.38 -20.16 6.00
CA GLN A 502 8.85 -18.84 6.39
C GLN A 502 10.04 -18.43 5.51
N ASP A 503 9.91 -17.30 4.83
CA ASP A 503 11.00 -16.64 4.13
C ASP A 503 11.97 -15.99 5.12
N LEU A 504 13.23 -16.42 5.06
CA LEU A 504 14.28 -15.93 5.96
C LEU A 504 14.97 -14.70 5.38
N ILE A 505 15.23 -14.73 4.07
CA ILE A 505 15.81 -13.66 3.27
C ILE A 505 15.04 -13.64 1.94
N ILE A 506 14.69 -12.46 1.45
CA ILE A 506 14.09 -12.27 0.13
C ILE A 506 15.19 -11.74 -0.80
N VAL A 507 15.34 -12.42 -1.94
CA VAL A 507 16.27 -12.03 -3.00
C VAL A 507 15.46 -11.65 -4.21
N VAL A 508 15.54 -10.39 -4.63
CA VAL A 508 14.79 -9.84 -5.76
C VAL A 508 15.65 -9.98 -7.02
N GLU A 509 15.06 -10.47 -8.12
CA GLU A 509 15.76 -10.62 -9.39
C GLU A 509 16.02 -9.25 -10.06
N GLU A 510 16.85 -9.22 -11.11
CA GLU A 510 17.21 -7.94 -11.77
C GLU A 510 16.00 -7.26 -12.43
N ASP A 511 15.04 -8.05 -12.92
CA ASP A 511 13.81 -7.61 -13.57
C ASP A 511 12.65 -7.34 -12.60
N GLU A 512 12.87 -7.54 -11.30
CA GLU A 512 11.90 -7.27 -10.23
C GLU A 512 12.34 -6.13 -9.30
N ARG A 513 13.50 -5.51 -9.59
CA ARG A 513 13.89 -4.27 -8.93
C ARG A 513 12.94 -3.14 -9.31
N PHE A 514 12.93 -2.11 -8.49
CA PHE A 514 12.19 -0.89 -8.75
C PHE A 514 13.20 0.24 -8.69
N THR A 515 13.80 0.56 -9.83
CA THR A 515 14.87 1.58 -9.88
C THR A 515 14.28 2.99 -9.96
N ASN A 516 15.11 4.01 -9.73
CA ASN A 516 14.70 5.42 -9.85
C ASN A 516 13.94 5.72 -11.16
N LEU A 517 14.38 5.12 -12.27
CA LEU A 517 13.70 5.27 -13.56
C LEU A 517 12.33 4.56 -13.59
N ASP A 518 12.20 3.39 -12.96
CA ASP A 518 10.92 2.68 -12.86
C ASP A 518 9.92 3.46 -11.99
N GLU A 519 10.41 4.07 -10.91
CA GLU A 519 9.67 4.97 -10.01
C GLU A 519 9.17 6.24 -10.69
N PHE A 520 10.01 6.84 -11.53
CA PHE A 520 9.58 7.95 -12.37
C PHE A 520 8.51 7.50 -13.37
N ASN A 521 8.71 6.34 -14.01
CA ASN A 521 7.79 5.79 -14.99
C ASN A 521 6.50 5.23 -14.39
N ALA A 522 6.41 5.05 -13.06
CA ALA A 522 5.18 4.67 -12.35
C ALA A 522 4.01 5.64 -12.63
N ARG A 523 4.33 6.89 -13.04
CA ARG A 523 3.35 7.89 -13.48
C ARG A 523 2.59 7.52 -14.78
N ASP A 524 3.19 6.72 -15.66
CA ASP A 524 2.62 6.24 -16.93
C ASP A 524 2.59 4.71 -16.91
N ARG A 525 1.60 4.19 -16.19
CA ARG A 525 1.51 2.78 -15.82
C ARG A 525 1.29 1.86 -17.01
N ASP A 526 0.58 2.33 -18.05
CA ASP A 526 0.30 1.54 -19.25
C ASP A 526 1.28 1.81 -20.41
N GLY A 527 2.22 2.75 -20.22
CA GLY A 527 3.26 3.11 -21.16
C GLY A 527 2.70 3.71 -22.45
N ASP A 528 1.51 4.32 -22.39
CA ASP A 528 0.84 4.92 -23.54
C ASP A 528 1.27 6.38 -23.79
N GLY A 529 2.11 6.92 -22.90
CA GLY A 529 2.61 8.28 -22.91
C GLY A 529 1.67 9.30 -22.24
N ALA A 530 0.54 8.86 -21.68
CA ALA A 530 -0.34 9.67 -20.86
C ALA A 530 -0.17 9.31 -19.39
N VAL A 531 -0.02 10.35 -18.56
CA VAL A 531 0.05 10.17 -17.11
C VAL A 531 -1.30 9.67 -16.58
N ASP A 532 -1.34 8.42 -16.11
CA ASP A 532 -2.50 7.79 -15.46
C ASP A 532 -2.26 7.44 -13.99
N GLY A 533 -1.00 7.53 -13.51
CA GLY A 533 -0.58 7.31 -12.13
C GLY A 533 0.21 8.50 -11.55
N ARG A 534 1.00 8.22 -10.50
CA ARG A 534 1.93 9.15 -9.88
C ARG A 534 3.31 8.52 -9.79
N SER A 535 4.33 9.35 -9.71
CA SER A 535 5.68 8.91 -9.38
C SER A 535 5.85 8.79 -7.87
N THR A 536 6.79 7.94 -7.45
CA THR A 536 7.14 7.61 -6.06
C THR A 536 8.40 8.37 -5.63
N ASP A 537 8.70 8.36 -4.32
CA ASP A 537 9.92 8.96 -3.77
C ASP A 537 11.06 7.93 -3.77
N PRO A 538 12.08 8.08 -4.64
CA PRO A 538 13.17 7.11 -4.81
C PRO A 538 14.12 6.93 -3.64
N LEU A 539 13.94 7.73 -2.60
CA LEU A 539 14.70 7.64 -1.36
C LEU A 539 13.86 7.11 -0.20
N SER A 540 12.58 6.80 -0.43
CA SER A 540 11.63 6.35 0.58
C SER A 540 10.88 5.10 0.11
N PRO A 541 11.13 3.93 0.73
CA PRO A 541 10.55 2.67 0.25
C PRO A 541 9.04 2.50 0.46
N ASP A 542 8.41 3.53 1.02
CA ASP A 542 6.98 3.64 1.37
C ASP A 542 6.71 5.16 1.41
N THR A 543 6.20 5.71 0.29
CA THR A 543 6.10 7.16 0.07
C THR A 543 5.06 7.80 0.98
N ASP A 544 3.94 7.13 1.25
CA ASP A 544 2.84 7.68 2.05
C ASP A 544 2.82 7.21 3.52
N GLY A 545 3.63 6.21 3.86
CA GLY A 545 3.83 5.70 5.20
C GLY A 545 2.69 4.80 5.71
N ASP A 546 1.97 4.13 4.82
CA ASP A 546 0.87 3.21 5.18
C ASP A 546 1.34 1.80 5.57
N GLY A 547 2.59 1.45 5.23
CA GLY A 547 3.23 0.17 5.52
C GLY A 547 3.26 -0.82 4.36
N LEU A 548 2.76 -0.44 3.18
CA LEU A 548 2.97 -1.12 1.91
C LEU A 548 4.20 -0.51 1.21
N LEU A 549 4.90 -1.31 0.41
CA LEU A 549 6.07 -0.80 -0.33
C LEU A 549 5.61 -0.28 -1.68
N ASP A 550 6.16 0.83 -2.13
CA ASP A 550 5.81 1.47 -3.41
C ASP A 550 5.93 0.49 -4.59
N GLY A 551 7.00 -0.31 -4.63
CA GLY A 551 7.20 -1.38 -5.60
C GLY A 551 6.10 -2.46 -5.62
N ILE A 552 5.40 -2.72 -4.50
CA ILE A 552 4.25 -3.63 -4.44
C ILE A 552 3.01 -2.97 -5.05
N GLU A 553 2.80 -1.70 -4.75
CA GLU A 553 1.64 -0.91 -5.17
C GLU A 553 1.61 -0.69 -6.68
N VAL A 554 2.76 -0.32 -7.24
CA VAL A 554 2.90 -0.03 -8.67
C VAL A 554 2.83 -1.30 -9.50
N ASN A 555 3.53 -2.37 -9.09
CA ASN A 555 3.52 -3.66 -9.79
C ASN A 555 2.17 -4.38 -9.65
N GLY A 556 1.56 -4.23 -8.48
CA GLY A 556 0.28 -4.82 -8.11
C GLY A 556 0.37 -6.27 -7.67
N TRP A 557 -0.66 -6.69 -6.94
CA TRP A 557 -0.83 -8.06 -6.43
C TRP A 557 -2.16 -8.64 -6.89
N THR A 558 -2.29 -9.97 -6.80
CA THR A 558 -3.54 -10.64 -7.18
C THR A 558 -4.36 -11.01 -5.96
N ILE A 559 -5.59 -10.51 -5.89
CA ILE A 559 -6.60 -10.97 -4.92
C ILE A 559 -7.59 -11.91 -5.59
N ARG A 560 -8.31 -12.67 -4.78
CA ARG A 560 -9.40 -13.53 -5.23
C ARG A 560 -10.71 -13.02 -4.65
N ILE A 561 -11.62 -12.66 -5.54
CA ILE A 561 -12.97 -12.20 -5.20
C ILE A 561 -13.96 -13.30 -5.57
N VAL A 562 -14.92 -13.55 -4.69
CA VAL A 562 -16.00 -14.51 -4.88
C VAL A 562 -17.30 -13.76 -5.12
N ASP A 563 -17.57 -13.37 -6.37
CA ASP A 563 -18.76 -12.64 -6.79
C ASP A 563 -19.55 -13.38 -7.88
N HIS A 564 -20.66 -14.03 -7.53
CA HIS A 564 -21.43 -14.89 -8.46
C HIS A 564 -20.55 -15.93 -9.22
N GLY A 565 -19.39 -16.28 -8.66
CA GLY A 565 -18.27 -16.96 -9.31
C GLY A 565 -16.97 -16.73 -8.54
N VAL A 566 -15.84 -17.21 -9.06
CA VAL A 566 -14.51 -16.91 -8.50
C VAL A 566 -13.69 -16.23 -9.58
N ARG A 567 -13.24 -14.99 -9.33
CA ARG A 567 -12.34 -14.25 -10.21
C ARG A 567 -11.09 -13.83 -9.45
N ASP A 568 -9.96 -13.90 -10.15
CA ASP A 568 -8.69 -13.34 -9.65
C ASP A 568 -8.51 -11.96 -10.32
N VAL A 569 -8.27 -10.92 -9.52
CA VAL A 569 -8.12 -9.53 -9.96
C VAL A 569 -6.74 -9.04 -9.56
N ILE A 570 -6.06 -8.33 -10.46
CA ILE A 570 -4.83 -7.61 -10.14
C ILE A 570 -5.20 -6.24 -9.58
N VAL A 571 -4.76 -5.96 -8.36
CA VAL A 571 -4.98 -4.73 -7.61
C VAL A 571 -3.69 -3.93 -7.62
N ARG A 572 -3.81 -2.61 -7.76
CA ARG A 572 -2.73 -1.63 -7.71
C ARG A 572 -3.25 -0.38 -7.00
N SER A 573 -2.59 0.02 -5.93
CA SER A 573 -2.89 1.24 -5.17
C SER A 573 -2.10 2.46 -5.68
N ASP A 574 -2.42 3.66 -5.17
CA ASP A 574 -1.70 4.92 -5.40
C ASP A 574 -0.67 5.11 -4.26
N PRO A 575 0.64 4.94 -4.48
CA PRO A 575 1.67 4.99 -3.42
C PRO A 575 1.81 6.35 -2.72
N GLY A 576 1.18 7.39 -3.28
CA GLY A 576 1.12 8.70 -2.66
C GLY A 576 -0.12 8.90 -1.77
N ALA A 577 -0.91 7.86 -1.51
CA ALA A 577 -2.20 7.95 -0.86
C ALA A 577 -2.46 6.77 0.10
N TYR A 578 -2.28 7.04 1.40
CA TYR A 578 -2.47 6.09 2.53
C TYR A 578 -3.72 5.17 2.48
N ASP A 579 -4.74 5.57 1.74
CA ASP A 579 -6.02 4.87 1.56
C ASP A 579 -6.53 5.30 0.17
N THR A 580 -6.29 4.44 -0.82
CA THR A 580 -6.46 4.77 -2.23
C THR A 580 -7.92 5.02 -2.60
N ASP A 581 -8.84 4.18 -2.14
CA ASP A 581 -10.27 4.32 -2.45
C ASP A 581 -11.05 5.18 -1.44
N ARG A 582 -10.52 5.39 -0.24
CA ARG A 582 -11.05 6.19 0.87
C ARG A 582 -12.17 5.54 1.65
N ASP A 583 -12.19 4.22 1.81
CA ASP A 583 -13.13 3.49 2.65
C ASP A 583 -12.76 3.49 4.15
N GLY A 584 -11.49 3.79 4.47
CA GLY A 584 -10.95 3.85 5.82
C GLY A 584 -10.03 2.68 6.21
N LEU A 585 -9.84 1.70 5.34
CA LEU A 585 -8.72 0.76 5.37
C LEU A 585 -7.51 1.40 4.68
N SER A 586 -6.29 1.05 5.12
CA SER A 586 -5.09 1.43 4.38
C SER A 586 -4.74 0.33 3.40
N ASP A 587 -4.07 0.68 2.31
CA ASP A 587 -3.76 -0.25 1.23
C ASP A 587 -2.91 -1.43 1.76
N ALA A 588 -2.04 -1.18 2.74
CA ALA A 588 -1.31 -2.22 3.49
C ALA A 588 -2.21 -3.20 4.28
N VAL A 589 -3.27 -2.71 4.94
CA VAL A 589 -4.22 -3.56 5.69
C VAL A 589 -4.99 -4.44 4.72
N GLU A 590 -5.35 -3.90 3.56
CA GLU A 590 -6.04 -4.63 2.51
C GLU A 590 -5.18 -5.74 1.91
N TYR A 591 -3.89 -5.46 1.72
CA TYR A 591 -2.93 -6.45 1.25
C TYR A 591 -2.64 -7.56 2.28
N TYR A 592 -2.39 -7.22 3.55
CA TYR A 592 -1.92 -8.18 4.56
C TYR A 592 -3.02 -8.86 5.39
N GLU A 593 -4.15 -8.19 5.63
CA GLU A 593 -5.16 -8.65 6.60
C GLU A 593 -6.50 -9.03 5.96
N THR A 594 -7.12 -8.15 5.17
CA THR A 594 -8.50 -8.35 4.65
C THR A 594 -8.54 -8.98 3.26
N PHE A 595 -7.46 -8.89 2.47
CA PHE A 595 -7.37 -9.39 1.09
C PHE A 595 -8.41 -8.77 0.14
N THR A 596 -8.72 -7.49 0.35
CA THR A 596 -9.68 -6.69 -0.41
C THR A 596 -8.99 -5.86 -1.51
N ASN A 597 -9.78 -5.17 -2.32
CA ASN A 597 -9.33 -4.35 -3.43
C ASN A 597 -9.17 -2.89 -3.02
N ALA A 598 -7.94 -2.45 -2.78
CA ALA A 598 -7.61 -1.08 -2.37
C ALA A 598 -8.04 0.06 -3.32
N THR A 599 -8.60 -0.26 -4.49
CA THR A 599 -9.14 0.72 -5.43
C THR A 599 -10.66 0.78 -5.47
N ASP A 600 -11.34 -0.14 -4.76
CA ASP A 600 -12.78 -0.32 -4.82
C ASP A 600 -13.35 -0.62 -3.43
N LYS A 601 -14.11 0.33 -2.90
CA LYS A 601 -14.62 0.34 -1.51
C LYS A 601 -15.52 -0.83 -1.12
N ASP A 602 -16.00 -1.56 -2.12
CA ASP A 602 -16.98 -2.64 -2.05
C ASP A 602 -16.48 -3.72 -3.02
N THR A 603 -15.54 -4.53 -2.51
CA THR A 603 -14.70 -5.41 -3.32
C THR A 603 -15.53 -6.48 -4.05
N ASP A 604 -16.54 -7.05 -3.39
CA ASP A 604 -17.40 -8.09 -3.93
C ASP A 604 -18.76 -7.58 -4.46
N SER A 605 -19.03 -6.28 -4.33
CA SER A 605 -20.18 -5.57 -4.90
C SER A 605 -21.53 -6.05 -4.37
N ASP A 606 -21.58 -6.45 -3.10
CA ASP A 606 -22.80 -6.85 -2.39
C ASP A 606 -23.57 -5.66 -1.78
N GLY A 607 -22.95 -4.47 -1.78
CA GLY A 607 -23.52 -3.22 -1.28
C GLY A 607 -23.06 -2.83 0.13
N LEU A 608 -22.14 -3.57 0.74
CA LEU A 608 -21.43 -3.22 1.96
C LEU A 608 -20.04 -2.64 1.63
N GLU A 609 -19.49 -1.81 2.53
CA GLU A 609 -18.13 -1.28 2.35
C GLU A 609 -17.14 -2.19 3.09
N ASP A 610 -15.96 -2.44 2.52
CA ASP A 610 -14.97 -3.39 3.04
C ASP A 610 -14.58 -3.07 4.51
N PHE A 611 -14.37 -1.79 4.84
CA PHE A 611 -14.16 -1.34 6.21
C PHE A 611 -15.29 -1.76 7.18
N THR A 612 -16.55 -1.68 6.73
CA THR A 612 -17.71 -2.01 7.57
C THR A 612 -17.74 -3.50 7.86
N GLU A 613 -17.43 -4.33 6.87
CA GLU A 613 -17.46 -5.78 7.00
C GLU A 613 -16.30 -6.32 7.83
N ALA A 614 -15.09 -5.80 7.62
CA ALA A 614 -13.89 -6.29 8.28
C ALA A 614 -13.65 -5.69 9.68
N ILE A 615 -14.02 -4.41 9.91
CA ILE A 615 -13.63 -3.66 11.12
C ILE A 615 -14.82 -3.20 11.98
N ASP A 616 -15.86 -2.58 11.41
CA ASP A 616 -16.99 -2.06 12.20
C ASP A 616 -17.91 -3.20 12.68
N GLY A 617 -18.22 -4.12 11.78
CA GLY A 617 -19.06 -5.28 11.98
C GLY A 617 -20.55 -4.95 12.18
N PHE A 618 -21.36 -6.00 12.22
CA PHE A 618 -22.82 -5.94 12.32
C PHE A 618 -23.32 -6.47 13.67
N ILE A 619 -24.51 -6.05 14.10
CA ILE A 619 -25.07 -6.45 15.40
C ILE A 619 -26.26 -7.39 15.22
N TRP A 620 -26.10 -8.65 15.59
CA TRP A 620 -27.18 -9.63 15.68
C TRP A 620 -27.46 -10.01 17.13
N ASN A 621 -28.71 -9.87 17.59
CA ASN A 621 -29.13 -10.22 18.96
C ASN A 621 -28.23 -9.68 20.10
N GLY A 622 -27.51 -8.57 19.85
CA GLY A 622 -26.61 -7.91 20.81
C GLY A 622 -25.15 -8.37 20.80
N SER A 623 -24.76 -9.25 19.87
CA SER A 623 -23.37 -9.64 19.58
C SER A 623 -22.92 -9.01 18.26
N VAL A 624 -21.64 -8.66 18.16
CA VAL A 624 -21.04 -8.18 16.91
C VAL A 624 -20.51 -9.36 16.10
N TYR A 625 -20.77 -9.38 14.80
CA TYR A 625 -20.23 -10.34 13.83
C TYR A 625 -19.70 -9.58 12.60
N PHE A 626 -18.93 -10.26 11.77
CA PHE A 626 -18.23 -9.70 10.60
C PHE A 626 -18.48 -10.61 9.40
N THR A 627 -18.68 -10.05 8.23
CA THR A 627 -18.78 -10.75 6.94
C THR A 627 -17.42 -10.73 6.26
N ASN A 628 -17.29 -11.47 5.16
CA ASN A 628 -16.08 -11.50 4.38
C ASN A 628 -16.19 -10.56 3.18
N ALA A 629 -15.56 -9.38 3.26
CA ALA A 629 -15.55 -8.35 2.22
C ALA A 629 -15.03 -8.77 0.82
N SER A 630 -14.50 -9.99 0.69
CA SER A 630 -14.08 -10.54 -0.60
C SER A 630 -15.05 -11.60 -1.15
N ALA A 631 -16.15 -11.85 -0.45
CA ALA A 631 -17.12 -12.89 -0.76
C ALA A 631 -18.55 -12.37 -0.63
N PHE A 632 -19.17 -12.23 -1.80
CA PHE A 632 -20.53 -11.72 -2.00
C PHE A 632 -21.64 -12.42 -1.18
N ASP A 633 -21.35 -13.64 -0.71
CA ASP A 633 -22.23 -14.50 0.08
C ASP A 633 -21.33 -15.29 1.05
N SER A 634 -21.25 -14.85 2.31
CA SER A 634 -20.31 -15.36 3.30
C SER A 634 -20.63 -16.78 3.77
N ASP A 635 -21.92 -17.15 3.87
CA ASP A 635 -22.34 -18.48 4.35
C ASP A 635 -22.84 -19.42 3.24
N ASN A 636 -22.88 -18.94 2.00
CA ASN A 636 -23.17 -19.67 0.76
C ASN A 636 -24.61 -20.22 0.70
N ASP A 637 -25.57 -19.48 1.24
CA ASP A 637 -26.99 -19.85 1.25
C ASP A 637 -27.75 -19.33 0.00
N GLY A 638 -27.12 -18.43 -0.77
CA GLY A 638 -27.63 -17.84 -1.99
C GLY A 638 -28.22 -16.43 -1.85
N LEU A 639 -28.22 -15.84 -0.65
CA LEU A 639 -28.46 -14.42 -0.40
C LEU A 639 -27.13 -13.65 -0.40
N GLU A 640 -27.19 -12.34 -0.66
CA GLU A 640 -26.02 -11.46 -0.63
C GLU A 640 -25.91 -10.83 0.77
N ASP A 641 -24.71 -10.75 1.35
CA ASP A 641 -24.54 -10.33 2.75
C ASP A 641 -25.19 -8.94 3.00
N GLY A 642 -25.06 -8.02 2.03
CA GLY A 642 -25.70 -6.71 2.06
C GLY A 642 -27.24 -6.70 2.14
N GLU A 643 -27.92 -7.65 1.47
CA GLU A 643 -29.38 -7.83 1.54
C GLU A 643 -29.79 -8.43 2.90
N GLU A 644 -28.96 -9.30 3.48
CA GLU A 644 -29.27 -9.94 4.75
C GLU A 644 -29.10 -9.00 5.95
N VAL A 645 -28.16 -8.05 5.87
CA VAL A 645 -27.92 -7.06 6.93
C VAL A 645 -28.91 -5.89 6.87
N VAL A 646 -29.42 -5.56 5.68
CA VAL A 646 -30.29 -4.39 5.45
C VAL A 646 -31.59 -4.82 4.76
N ASP A 647 -32.75 -4.41 5.30
CA ASP A 647 -34.09 -4.69 4.72
C ASP A 647 -34.10 -4.66 3.18
N GLY A 648 -34.11 -5.86 2.61
CA GLY A 648 -33.90 -6.12 1.21
C GLY A 648 -35.10 -6.00 0.27
N GLN A 649 -34.96 -6.54 -0.94
CA GLN A 649 -36.06 -6.85 -1.86
C GLN A 649 -37.06 -7.85 -1.28
N ASP A 650 -36.60 -8.81 -0.49
CA ASP A 650 -37.43 -9.83 0.15
C ASP A 650 -38.08 -9.38 1.48
N GLN A 651 -37.57 -8.29 2.05
CA GLN A 651 -37.98 -7.69 3.33
C GLN A 651 -37.63 -8.50 4.59
N TYR A 652 -36.71 -9.46 4.48
CA TYR A 652 -36.17 -10.19 5.63
C TYR A 652 -34.76 -9.69 5.95
N ILE A 653 -34.36 -9.85 7.21
CA ILE A 653 -33.01 -9.54 7.70
C ILE A 653 -32.58 -10.81 8.41
N THR A 654 -31.75 -11.60 7.73
CA THR A 654 -31.19 -12.90 8.16
C THR A 654 -29.75 -12.70 8.62
N HIS A 655 -29.11 -13.76 9.07
CA HIS A 655 -27.75 -13.69 9.59
C HIS A 655 -26.75 -14.11 8.51
N ALA A 656 -26.09 -13.14 7.89
CA ALA A 656 -25.08 -13.27 6.81
C ALA A 656 -23.79 -14.07 7.10
N ASN A 657 -23.84 -15.04 7.99
CA ASN A 657 -22.72 -15.94 8.35
C ASN A 657 -23.28 -17.27 8.89
N ASN A 658 -24.60 -17.43 8.82
CA ASN A 658 -25.36 -18.53 9.31
C ASN A 658 -26.52 -18.76 8.35
N ALA A 659 -26.26 -19.64 7.38
CA ALA A 659 -27.18 -19.98 6.30
C ALA A 659 -28.59 -20.40 6.72
N ASP A 660 -28.84 -20.76 7.99
CA ASP A 660 -30.15 -21.15 8.52
C ASP A 660 -30.41 -20.33 9.81
N SER A 661 -31.04 -19.17 9.66
CA SER A 661 -31.18 -18.16 10.71
C SER A 661 -32.10 -18.57 11.86
N ASP A 662 -33.13 -19.38 11.58
CA ASP A 662 -34.09 -19.86 12.57
C ASP A 662 -33.89 -21.32 13.01
N ALA A 663 -32.89 -21.98 12.44
CA ALA A 663 -32.37 -23.31 12.77
C ALA A 663 -33.39 -24.43 12.55
N ASP A 664 -34.12 -24.38 11.43
CA ASP A 664 -35.17 -25.33 11.09
C ASP A 664 -34.74 -26.40 10.05
N GLY A 665 -33.54 -26.23 9.47
CA GLY A 665 -32.93 -27.11 8.49
C GLY A 665 -33.11 -26.67 7.03
N LEU A 666 -33.71 -25.52 6.74
CA LEU A 666 -33.65 -24.84 5.44
C LEU A 666 -32.65 -23.70 5.48
N ASP A 667 -31.97 -23.53 4.36
CA ASP A 667 -31.12 -22.37 4.17
C ASP A 667 -32.01 -21.14 3.85
N ASP A 668 -31.71 -19.96 4.38
CA ASP A 668 -32.56 -18.76 4.32
C ASP A 668 -32.85 -18.36 2.84
N GLY A 669 -31.82 -18.40 1.99
CA GLY A 669 -31.96 -18.24 0.53
C GLY A 669 -32.82 -19.31 -0.13
N GLY A 670 -32.85 -20.52 0.41
CA GLY A 670 -33.73 -21.62 -0.01
C GLY A 670 -35.22 -21.36 0.28
N GLU A 671 -35.51 -20.61 1.35
CA GLU A 671 -36.87 -20.25 1.74
C GLU A 671 -37.43 -19.10 0.91
N VAL A 672 -36.58 -18.09 0.65
CA VAL A 672 -36.98 -16.85 -0.01
C VAL A 672 -36.84 -16.93 -1.53
N LEU A 673 -35.65 -17.27 -2.03
CA LEU A 673 -35.32 -17.18 -3.46
C LEU A 673 -35.60 -18.47 -4.22
N TYR A 674 -35.26 -19.61 -3.62
CA TYR A 674 -35.25 -20.91 -4.29
C TYR A 674 -36.17 -21.92 -3.64
N VAL A 675 -37.49 -21.72 -3.75
CA VAL A 675 -38.46 -22.73 -3.29
C VAL A 675 -38.16 -24.08 -4.00
N PRO A 676 -37.68 -25.12 -3.27
CA PRO A 676 -37.15 -26.36 -3.85
C PRO A 676 -38.22 -27.21 -4.55
N ARG A 677 -39.51 -26.87 -4.33
CA ARG A 677 -40.68 -27.59 -4.80
C ARG A 677 -41.60 -26.72 -5.67
N PRO A 678 -42.06 -27.19 -6.84
CA PRO A 678 -43.07 -26.50 -7.64
C PRO A 678 -44.40 -26.32 -6.87
N TRP A 679 -45.08 -25.18 -7.11
CA TRP A 679 -46.40 -24.84 -6.54
C TRP A 679 -46.48 -24.69 -5.02
N GLN A 680 -45.34 -24.58 -4.34
CA GLN A 680 -45.26 -24.15 -2.96
C GLN A 680 -45.00 -22.63 -2.88
N SER A 681 -45.48 -21.97 -1.84
CA SER A 681 -45.14 -20.55 -1.58
C SER A 681 -43.91 -20.47 -0.67
N PRO A 682 -43.14 -19.36 -0.68
CA PRO A 682 -42.02 -19.14 0.24
C PRO A 682 -42.41 -19.33 1.71
N THR A 683 -41.47 -19.83 2.51
CA THR A 683 -41.52 -19.88 3.99
C THR A 683 -40.86 -18.61 4.55
N ASN A 684 -40.73 -18.50 5.87
CA ASN A 684 -40.21 -17.31 6.53
C ASN A 684 -38.91 -17.67 7.29
N PRO A 685 -37.74 -17.15 6.85
CA PRO A 685 -36.43 -17.55 7.38
C PRO A 685 -36.11 -17.11 8.81
N LEU A 686 -37.05 -16.45 9.47
CA LEU A 686 -36.93 -16.03 10.87
C LEU A 686 -37.91 -16.77 11.78
N ASN A 687 -38.64 -17.73 11.24
CA ASN A 687 -39.67 -18.46 11.94
C ASN A 687 -39.78 -19.90 11.43
N ASN A 688 -39.14 -20.78 12.19
CA ASN A 688 -39.05 -22.21 11.98
C ASN A 688 -40.37 -23.01 11.87
N ASP A 689 -41.54 -22.39 11.89
CA ASP A 689 -42.87 -23.01 11.76
C ASP A 689 -43.82 -21.94 11.15
N THR A 690 -43.73 -21.76 9.84
CA THR A 690 -44.37 -20.66 9.10
C THR A 690 -45.89 -20.77 9.05
N ASP A 691 -46.43 -21.99 8.97
CA ASP A 691 -47.87 -22.21 8.93
C ASP A 691 -48.51 -22.38 10.33
N GLY A 692 -47.69 -22.60 11.35
CA GLY A 692 -48.07 -22.64 12.76
C GLY A 692 -48.67 -23.98 13.19
N ASP A 693 -48.35 -25.07 12.50
CA ASP A 693 -48.89 -26.41 12.76
C ASP A 693 -48.02 -27.29 13.68
N SER A 694 -46.95 -26.71 14.22
CA SER A 694 -45.97 -27.31 15.15
C SER A 694 -45.02 -28.33 14.52
N GLN A 695 -44.85 -28.28 13.21
CA GLN A 695 -43.79 -28.98 12.47
C GLN A 695 -42.77 -27.94 11.95
N PRO A 696 -41.45 -28.26 11.95
CA PRO A 696 -40.47 -27.34 11.40
C PRO A 696 -40.52 -27.29 9.86
N ASP A 697 -40.41 -26.10 9.26
CA ASP A 697 -40.55 -25.94 7.81
C ASP A 697 -39.50 -26.78 7.07
N GLY A 698 -38.25 -26.77 7.56
CA GLY A 698 -37.18 -27.56 6.99
C GLY A 698 -37.27 -29.07 7.13
N TRP A 699 -38.00 -29.58 8.11
CA TRP A 699 -38.33 -30.99 8.17
C TRP A 699 -39.41 -31.37 7.12
N GLU A 700 -40.39 -30.50 6.91
CA GLU A 700 -41.47 -30.69 5.94
C GLU A 700 -41.02 -30.55 4.47
N MET A 701 -39.97 -29.76 4.23
CA MET A 701 -39.53 -29.36 2.88
C MET A 701 -38.42 -30.18 2.24
N GLN A 702 -37.90 -31.21 2.89
CA GLN A 702 -36.70 -31.89 2.39
C GLN A 702 -36.92 -32.45 0.97
N VAL A 703 -36.00 -32.14 0.05
CA VAL A 703 -35.85 -32.67 -1.32
C VAL A 703 -34.41 -33.17 -1.44
N PHE A 704 -34.19 -34.36 -2.01
CA PHE A 704 -32.89 -35.08 -1.99
C PHE A 704 -31.69 -34.18 -2.34
N SER A 705 -30.94 -33.79 -1.31
CA SER A 705 -29.69 -33.04 -1.45
C SER A 705 -28.52 -34.01 -1.42
N VAL A 706 -27.72 -34.02 -2.49
CA VAL A 706 -26.50 -34.82 -2.57
C VAL A 706 -25.41 -34.30 -1.61
N GLN A 707 -25.51 -33.02 -1.19
CA GLN A 707 -24.64 -32.41 -0.18
C GLN A 707 -25.04 -32.81 1.25
N GLN A 708 -26.34 -32.91 1.55
CA GLN A 708 -26.85 -33.19 2.90
C GLN A 708 -27.13 -34.68 3.16
N ASN A 709 -27.21 -35.51 2.11
CA ASN A 709 -27.36 -36.97 2.19
C ASN A 709 -28.56 -37.44 3.04
N THR A 710 -29.69 -36.72 2.97
CA THR A 710 -30.96 -37.07 3.64
C THR A 710 -32.04 -37.47 2.63
N ASN A 711 -32.96 -38.35 3.06
CA ASN A 711 -34.14 -38.74 2.29
C ASN A 711 -35.27 -37.72 2.52
N SER A 712 -35.94 -37.33 1.42
CA SER A 712 -36.90 -36.23 1.37
C SER A 712 -38.36 -36.63 1.63
N HIS A 713 -39.10 -35.86 2.43
CA HIS A 713 -40.56 -36.00 2.67
C HIS A 713 -41.45 -35.39 1.56
N SER A 714 -40.95 -35.29 0.33
CA SER A 714 -41.55 -34.55 -0.79
C SER A 714 -42.64 -35.33 -1.55
N LEU A 715 -43.72 -35.73 -0.86
CA LEU A 715 -44.83 -36.49 -1.46
C LEU A 715 -45.93 -35.57 -2.01
N TRP A 716 -46.18 -35.63 -3.33
CA TRP A 716 -47.29 -34.94 -3.99
C TRP A 716 -48.50 -35.86 -4.16
N VAL A 717 -49.64 -35.49 -3.58
CA VAL A 717 -50.84 -36.34 -3.56
C VAL A 717 -51.90 -35.84 -4.52
N VAL A 718 -52.35 -36.72 -5.42
CA VAL A 718 -53.39 -36.42 -6.43
C VAL A 718 -54.49 -37.48 -6.45
N THR A 719 -55.75 -37.04 -6.50
CA THR A 719 -56.92 -37.94 -6.58
C THR A 719 -57.38 -38.24 -8.00
N ASP A 720 -56.97 -37.42 -8.97
CA ASP A 720 -57.35 -37.51 -10.37
C ASP A 720 -56.11 -37.33 -11.27
N TRP A 721 -56.26 -37.64 -12.56
CA TRP A 721 -55.20 -37.46 -13.55
C TRP A 721 -54.80 -35.99 -13.66
N TRP A 722 -53.50 -35.70 -13.56
CA TRP A 722 -52.98 -34.34 -13.55
C TRP A 722 -51.77 -34.18 -14.48
N LEU A 723 -51.43 -32.92 -14.79
CA LEU A 723 -50.36 -32.57 -15.71
C LEU A 723 -49.21 -31.92 -14.91
N PRO A 724 -48.03 -32.57 -14.81
CA PRO A 724 -46.86 -32.03 -14.12
C PRO A 724 -46.32 -30.73 -14.77
N PRO A 725 -45.40 -30.01 -14.11
CA PRO A 725 -44.83 -28.79 -14.65
C PRO A 725 -43.84 -29.14 -15.78
N GLY A 726 -43.76 -28.28 -16.81
CA GLY A 726 -42.90 -28.53 -17.99
C GLY A 726 -43.52 -29.46 -19.04
N CYS A 727 -44.79 -29.81 -18.90
CA CYS A 727 -45.49 -30.77 -19.73
C CYS A 727 -46.64 -30.15 -20.53
N ASP A 728 -46.63 -30.32 -21.85
CA ASP A 728 -47.60 -29.70 -22.76
C ASP A 728 -48.83 -30.59 -23.07
N SER A 729 -48.77 -31.89 -22.76
CA SER A 729 -49.79 -32.87 -23.17
C SER A 729 -50.01 -33.99 -22.16
N MET A 730 -51.27 -34.14 -21.73
CA MET A 730 -51.75 -35.24 -20.87
C MET A 730 -51.48 -36.63 -21.45
N MET A 731 -51.34 -36.77 -22.78
CA MET A 731 -51.06 -38.07 -23.41
C MET A 731 -49.57 -38.44 -23.46
N GLU A 732 -48.67 -37.50 -23.18
CA GLU A 732 -47.22 -37.70 -23.28
C GLU A 732 -46.56 -37.83 -21.89
N CYS A 733 -47.10 -37.13 -20.89
CA CYS A 733 -46.50 -37.09 -19.54
C CYS A 733 -47.52 -36.84 -18.41
N GLY A 734 -48.80 -37.10 -18.65
CA GLY A 734 -49.81 -37.06 -17.58
C GLY A 734 -49.57 -38.17 -16.57
N LEU A 735 -49.65 -37.84 -15.28
CA LEU A 735 -49.48 -38.78 -14.18
C LEU A 735 -50.84 -39.21 -13.62
N GLY A 736 -50.91 -40.48 -13.20
CA GLY A 736 -52.10 -41.07 -12.62
C GLY A 736 -52.35 -40.63 -11.17
N PRO A 737 -53.54 -40.92 -10.62
CA PRO A 737 -53.86 -40.63 -9.22
C PRO A 737 -52.99 -41.51 -8.28
N GLY A 738 -52.47 -40.92 -7.21
CA GLY A 738 -51.52 -41.54 -6.28
C GLY A 738 -50.59 -40.52 -5.62
N GLY A 739 -49.65 -41.02 -4.81
CA GLY A 739 -48.56 -40.25 -4.21
C GLY A 739 -47.30 -40.30 -5.08
N TRP A 740 -46.81 -39.14 -5.52
CA TRP A 740 -45.63 -39.00 -6.37
C TRP A 740 -44.52 -38.26 -5.63
N ILE A 741 -43.32 -38.84 -5.57
CA ILE A 741 -42.17 -38.18 -4.92
C ILE A 741 -41.52 -37.20 -5.89
N TRP A 742 -41.22 -35.99 -5.44
CA TRP A 742 -40.50 -34.98 -6.22
C TRP A 742 -39.01 -34.98 -5.90
N LYS A 743 -38.16 -35.16 -6.92
CA LYS A 743 -36.70 -35.24 -6.74
C LYS A 743 -35.97 -33.91 -6.93
N ASN A 744 -36.19 -33.21 -8.03
CA ASN A 744 -35.66 -31.88 -8.33
C ASN A 744 -36.17 -31.45 -9.71
N TYR A 745 -35.87 -30.22 -10.14
CA TYR A 745 -36.26 -29.71 -11.45
C TYR A 745 -35.63 -30.45 -12.66
N LEU A 746 -34.54 -31.20 -12.48
CA LEU A 746 -33.85 -31.96 -13.55
C LEU A 746 -34.45 -33.37 -13.75
N ASP A 747 -34.72 -34.08 -12.66
CA ASP A 747 -35.20 -35.47 -12.63
C ASP A 747 -36.74 -35.56 -12.56
N GLY A 748 -37.39 -34.50 -12.09
CA GLY A 748 -38.85 -34.41 -11.99
C GLY A 748 -39.45 -35.32 -10.89
N PHE A 749 -40.66 -35.81 -11.14
CA PHE A 749 -41.34 -36.76 -10.25
C PHE A 749 -40.79 -38.19 -10.45
N SER A 750 -40.45 -38.86 -9.36
CA SER A 750 -40.05 -40.27 -9.36
C SER A 750 -41.22 -41.24 -9.24
N SER A 751 -40.96 -42.50 -9.60
CA SER A 751 -41.92 -43.60 -9.67
C SER A 751 -41.26 -44.89 -9.20
N SER A 752 -42.05 -45.78 -8.60
CA SER A 752 -41.65 -47.15 -8.22
C SER A 752 -41.53 -48.12 -9.43
N GLY A 753 -41.66 -47.62 -10.66
CA GLY A 753 -41.67 -48.44 -11.87
C GLY A 753 -43.08 -48.88 -12.27
N ASP A 754 -43.25 -50.14 -12.65
CA ASP A 754 -44.52 -50.74 -13.11
C ASP A 754 -44.82 -51.96 -12.22
N ARG A 755 -45.37 -51.71 -11.02
CA ARG A 755 -45.68 -52.71 -10.00
C ARG A 755 -46.87 -53.57 -10.42
N ASP A 756 -47.84 -53.01 -11.14
CA ASP A 756 -49.04 -53.73 -11.57
C ASP A 756 -48.93 -54.38 -12.96
N GLY A 757 -47.87 -54.07 -13.71
CA GLY A 757 -47.54 -54.65 -15.01
C GLY A 757 -48.40 -54.12 -16.15
N ASP A 758 -49.01 -52.94 -16.01
CA ASP A 758 -49.88 -52.32 -17.03
C ASP A 758 -49.11 -51.55 -18.12
N GLY A 759 -47.79 -51.38 -17.96
CA GLY A 759 -46.91 -50.70 -18.90
C GLY A 759 -46.88 -49.18 -18.76
N LYS A 760 -47.44 -48.62 -17.69
CA LYS A 760 -47.26 -47.23 -17.26
C LYS A 760 -46.36 -47.18 -16.03
N ILE A 761 -45.92 -45.97 -15.72
CA ILE A 761 -45.24 -45.70 -14.46
C ILE A 761 -46.29 -45.54 -13.36
N ASP A 762 -46.09 -46.25 -12.27
CA ASP A 762 -46.92 -46.22 -11.08
C ASP A 762 -46.47 -45.11 -10.13
N PRO A 763 -47.39 -44.52 -9.36
CA PRO A 763 -47.01 -43.70 -8.22
C PRO A 763 -46.20 -44.53 -7.22
N GLU A 764 -45.46 -43.87 -6.34
CA GLU A 764 -44.76 -44.58 -5.25
C GLU A 764 -45.79 -45.28 -4.35
N TYR A 765 -46.86 -44.55 -4.02
CA TYR A 765 -47.98 -45.05 -3.23
C TYR A 765 -49.29 -44.92 -3.98
N PHE A 766 -50.05 -46.01 -4.01
CA PHE A 766 -51.41 -45.98 -4.51
C PHE A 766 -52.37 -45.35 -3.48
N LEU A 767 -53.53 -44.82 -3.93
CA LEU A 767 -54.50 -44.20 -3.03
C LEU A 767 -55.02 -45.10 -1.89
N TRP A 768 -54.97 -46.43 -2.06
CA TRP A 768 -55.41 -47.37 -1.03
C TRP A 768 -54.32 -47.72 -0.02
N GLU A 769 -53.07 -47.34 -0.30
CA GLU A 769 -51.92 -47.49 0.61
C GLU A 769 -51.82 -46.28 1.52
N LEU A 770 -52.29 -45.12 1.08
CA LEU A 770 -52.28 -43.86 1.84
C LEU A 770 -53.53 -43.70 2.74
N ASN A 771 -53.35 -43.17 3.95
CA ASN A 771 -54.46 -42.85 4.86
C ASN A 771 -54.94 -41.39 4.70
N ILE A 772 -55.53 -41.11 3.54
CA ILE A 772 -56.05 -39.77 3.16
C ILE A 772 -57.43 -39.42 3.78
N SER A 773 -57.80 -40.03 4.91
CA SER A 773 -59.15 -39.93 5.47
C SER A 773 -59.39 -38.60 6.20
N GLY A 774 -59.84 -37.58 5.46
CA GLY A 774 -60.03 -36.22 6.00
C GLY A 774 -59.01 -35.20 5.47
N PHE A 775 -58.02 -35.67 4.72
CA PHE A 775 -57.06 -34.89 3.96
C PHE A 775 -57.75 -34.26 2.72
N PHE A 776 -57.75 -32.93 2.63
CA PHE A 776 -58.45 -32.21 1.54
C PHE A 776 -57.51 -31.99 0.35
N ILE A 777 -57.77 -32.65 -0.77
CA ILE A 777 -56.96 -32.56 -1.99
C ILE A 777 -57.69 -31.71 -3.05
N PRO A 778 -57.11 -30.58 -3.49
CA PRO A 778 -57.66 -29.79 -4.60
C PRO A 778 -57.60 -30.53 -5.95
N ASP A 779 -58.37 -30.05 -6.96
CA ASP A 779 -58.40 -30.61 -8.33
C ASP A 779 -57.03 -30.64 -9.04
N GLY A 780 -56.00 -29.99 -8.48
CA GLY A 780 -54.63 -29.94 -8.99
C GLY A 780 -53.61 -30.76 -8.19
N GLY A 781 -53.99 -31.36 -7.06
CA GLY A 781 -53.06 -31.95 -6.09
C GLY A 781 -52.60 -30.96 -5.00
N ARG A 782 -51.97 -31.48 -3.95
CA ARG A 782 -51.21 -30.70 -2.94
C ARG A 782 -50.05 -31.54 -2.41
N TRP A 783 -49.07 -30.89 -1.78
CA TRP A 783 -48.04 -31.56 -0.98
C TRP A 783 -48.65 -32.26 0.24
N ALA A 784 -48.07 -33.39 0.63
CA ALA A 784 -48.42 -34.10 1.86
C ALA A 784 -48.16 -33.22 3.08
N LEU A 785 -46.98 -32.60 3.10
CA LEU A 785 -46.50 -31.61 4.06
C LEU A 785 -46.26 -30.27 3.35
N ASP A 786 -46.86 -29.20 3.84
CA ASP A 786 -46.81 -27.88 3.21
C ASP A 786 -46.64 -26.76 4.27
N PRO A 787 -45.40 -26.39 4.61
CA PRO A 787 -45.12 -25.40 5.64
C PRO A 787 -45.42 -23.95 5.20
N SER A 788 -45.87 -23.77 3.95
CA SER A 788 -45.99 -22.42 3.40
C SER A 788 -47.09 -21.60 4.08
N TYR A 789 -46.85 -20.29 4.20
CA TYR A 789 -47.75 -19.41 4.95
C TYR A 789 -49.22 -19.49 4.50
N GLY A 790 -50.08 -19.96 5.41
CA GLY A 790 -51.53 -20.08 5.18
C GLY A 790 -51.96 -21.36 4.43
N SER A 791 -51.09 -22.36 4.38
CA SER A 791 -51.41 -23.75 4.07
C SER A 791 -52.47 -24.32 5.05
N ILE A 792 -52.89 -25.55 4.80
CA ILE A 792 -53.83 -26.26 5.69
C ILE A 792 -52.96 -27.12 6.62
N PRO A 793 -53.16 -27.04 7.95
CA PRO A 793 -52.39 -27.86 8.90
C PRO A 793 -52.44 -29.33 8.52
N ASP A 794 -51.28 -29.96 8.45
CA ASP A 794 -51.15 -31.38 8.09
C ASP A 794 -50.45 -32.25 9.13
N SER A 795 -49.99 -31.66 10.23
CA SER A 795 -49.41 -32.33 11.40
C SER A 795 -50.26 -33.43 12.08
N VAL A 796 -51.57 -33.44 11.83
CA VAL A 796 -52.53 -34.39 12.44
C VAL A 796 -52.91 -35.57 11.54
N PHE A 797 -52.33 -35.64 10.34
CA PHE A 797 -52.55 -36.75 9.43
C PHE A 797 -51.46 -37.80 9.59
N ASP A 798 -51.76 -38.98 9.07
CA ASP A 798 -50.90 -40.16 8.98
C ASP A 798 -51.02 -40.52 7.50
N ILE A 799 -50.05 -40.12 6.68
CA ILE A 799 -50.21 -40.13 5.23
C ILE A 799 -49.82 -41.48 4.62
N ASP A 800 -48.83 -42.17 5.17
CA ASP A 800 -48.32 -43.47 4.74
C ASP A 800 -48.94 -44.68 5.47
N ASN A 801 -49.87 -44.43 6.42
CA ASN A 801 -50.73 -45.43 7.06
C ASN A 801 -49.96 -46.45 7.91
N ASP A 802 -48.97 -45.99 8.64
CA ASP A 802 -48.13 -46.78 9.54
C ASP A 802 -48.59 -46.72 11.02
N THR A 803 -49.64 -45.91 11.29
CA THR A 803 -50.25 -45.61 12.59
C THR A 803 -49.57 -44.52 13.44
N LEU A 804 -48.47 -43.94 12.97
CA LEU A 804 -47.84 -42.76 13.53
C LEU A 804 -48.40 -41.50 12.83
N MET A 805 -48.64 -40.43 13.58
CA MET A 805 -49.07 -39.16 12.96
C MET A 805 -47.84 -38.33 12.62
N ASN A 806 -47.89 -37.54 11.54
CA ASN A 806 -46.79 -36.67 11.09
C ASN A 806 -46.15 -35.85 12.25
N SER A 807 -46.97 -35.27 13.15
CA SER A 807 -46.47 -34.53 14.33
C SER A 807 -45.66 -35.35 15.35
N GLN A 808 -45.81 -36.67 15.38
CA GLN A 808 -45.02 -37.59 16.21
C GLN A 808 -43.75 -38.07 15.50
N GLU A 809 -43.69 -37.91 14.19
CA GLU A 809 -42.55 -38.28 13.33
C GLU A 809 -41.51 -37.16 13.26
N ALA A 810 -41.88 -35.94 13.67
CA ALA A 810 -40.98 -34.80 13.73
C ALA A 810 -39.68 -35.08 14.52
N PRO A 811 -38.57 -34.36 14.23
CA PRO A 811 -37.25 -34.65 14.81
C PRO A 811 -37.20 -34.51 16.34
N ASP A 812 -38.06 -33.69 16.93
CA ASP A 812 -38.18 -33.50 18.38
C ASP A 812 -38.98 -34.62 19.08
N ARG A 813 -39.44 -35.63 18.34
CA ARG A 813 -40.22 -36.77 18.80
C ARG A 813 -39.55 -38.09 18.42
N TRP A 814 -39.97 -38.73 17.33
CA TRP A 814 -39.46 -40.01 16.85
C TRP A 814 -38.56 -39.88 15.60
N ASP A 815 -38.42 -38.69 15.01
CA ASP A 815 -37.43 -38.43 13.95
C ASP A 815 -37.49 -39.48 12.83
N THR A 816 -38.72 -39.73 12.37
CA THR A 816 -39.09 -40.69 11.33
C THR A 816 -39.57 -39.98 10.07
N ASN A 817 -39.75 -40.75 9.01
CA ASN A 817 -40.14 -40.27 7.70
C ASN A 817 -41.66 -40.38 7.50
N PRO A 818 -42.42 -39.28 7.59
CA PRO A 818 -43.89 -39.28 7.46
C PRO A 818 -44.45 -39.75 6.13
N VAL A 819 -43.61 -40.02 5.14
CA VAL A 819 -44.04 -40.53 3.84
C VAL A 819 -43.46 -41.92 3.57
N SER A 820 -42.86 -42.55 4.56
CA SER A 820 -42.28 -43.89 4.52
C SER A 820 -42.61 -44.65 5.79
N HIS A 821 -43.55 -45.60 5.65
CA HIS A 821 -44.02 -46.45 6.74
C HIS A 821 -42.96 -47.32 7.44
N ASP A 822 -41.69 -47.25 7.06
CA ASP A 822 -40.53 -48.00 7.58
C ASP A 822 -39.32 -47.10 7.31
N THR A 823 -38.89 -46.34 8.31
CA THR A 823 -37.87 -45.29 8.17
C THR A 823 -36.47 -45.86 8.09
N ASP A 824 -36.17 -46.85 8.92
CA ASP A 824 -34.82 -47.38 9.09
C ASP A 824 -34.55 -48.66 8.26
N GLY A 825 -35.60 -49.26 7.71
CA GLY A 825 -35.53 -50.37 6.77
C GLY A 825 -35.43 -51.74 7.43
N ASP A 826 -35.77 -51.86 8.71
CA ASP A 826 -35.74 -53.11 9.47
C ASP A 826 -36.98 -54.01 9.23
N LYS A 827 -37.97 -53.49 8.47
CA LYS A 827 -39.28 -54.07 8.07
C LYS A 827 -40.40 -53.93 9.10
N LEU A 828 -40.17 -53.26 10.22
CA LEU A 828 -41.22 -52.88 11.15
C LEU A 828 -41.80 -51.52 10.72
N PRO A 829 -43.11 -51.29 10.94
CA PRO A 829 -43.64 -49.95 10.75
C PRO A 829 -43.37 -49.02 11.92
N ASP A 830 -43.02 -47.76 11.63
CA ASP A 830 -42.59 -46.81 12.67
C ASP A 830 -43.63 -46.68 13.79
N GLY A 831 -44.92 -46.51 13.46
CA GLY A 831 -46.00 -46.45 14.46
C GLY A 831 -46.18 -47.72 15.30
N TRP A 832 -45.86 -48.89 14.74
CA TRP A 832 -45.87 -50.16 15.47
C TRP A 832 -44.74 -50.20 16.50
N GLU A 833 -43.53 -49.83 16.08
CA GLU A 833 -42.35 -49.77 16.94
C GLU A 833 -42.52 -48.78 18.08
N VAL A 834 -43.01 -47.57 17.80
CA VAL A 834 -43.31 -46.56 18.83
C VAL A 834 -44.25 -47.12 19.89
N THR A 835 -45.29 -47.85 19.47
CA THR A 835 -46.29 -48.40 20.38
C THR A 835 -45.67 -49.39 21.37
N TYR A 836 -44.83 -50.31 20.87
CA TYR A 836 -44.21 -51.34 21.70
C TYR A 836 -42.98 -50.85 22.45
N SER A 837 -42.25 -49.89 21.91
CA SER A 837 -41.21 -49.15 22.64
C SER A 837 -41.81 -48.39 23.84
N GLU A 838 -42.95 -47.72 23.68
CA GLU A 838 -43.65 -47.12 24.82
C GLU A 838 -44.15 -48.17 25.82
N GLU A 839 -44.70 -49.30 25.35
CA GLU A 839 -45.18 -50.38 26.20
C GLU A 839 -44.06 -50.99 27.05
N SER A 840 -42.90 -51.28 26.45
CA SER A 840 -41.73 -51.85 27.15
C SER A 840 -41.19 -50.91 28.24
N LEU A 841 -41.14 -49.61 27.97
CA LEU A 841 -40.77 -48.56 28.93
C LEU A 841 -41.79 -48.45 30.06
N MET A 842 -43.10 -48.53 29.76
CA MET A 842 -44.16 -48.52 30.78
C MET A 842 -44.13 -49.76 31.67
N MET A 843 -43.81 -50.93 31.12
CA MET A 843 -43.65 -52.18 31.86
C MET A 843 -42.33 -52.24 32.66
N GLY A 844 -41.37 -51.35 32.34
CA GLY A 844 -40.08 -51.24 33.01
C GLY A 844 -39.13 -52.40 32.71
N LEU A 845 -39.24 -52.96 31.49
CA LEU A 845 -38.38 -54.04 30.99
C LEU A 845 -36.99 -53.49 30.61
N VAL A 846 -36.95 -52.26 30.10
CA VAL A 846 -35.73 -51.52 29.73
C VAL A 846 -35.60 -50.19 30.50
N ASP A 847 -34.38 -49.70 30.68
CA ASP A 847 -34.09 -48.41 31.32
C ASP A 847 -33.89 -47.32 30.26
N ASN A 848 -34.77 -46.33 30.22
CA ASN A 848 -34.70 -45.22 29.28
C ASN A 848 -33.33 -44.52 29.30
N ASN A 849 -32.64 -44.48 30.46
CA ASN A 849 -31.33 -43.81 30.55
C ASN A 849 -30.20 -44.60 29.88
N THR A 850 -30.33 -45.92 29.75
CA THR A 850 -29.29 -46.74 29.09
C THR A 850 -29.42 -46.67 27.59
N LEU A 851 -30.65 -46.65 27.08
CA LEU A 851 -30.95 -46.53 25.65
C LEU A 851 -30.68 -45.10 25.14
N ASP A 852 -31.06 -44.07 25.90
CA ASP A 852 -30.76 -42.65 25.56
C ASP A 852 -29.25 -42.38 25.53
N ALA A 853 -28.46 -43.09 26.33
CA ALA A 853 -26.99 -43.02 26.28
C ALA A 853 -26.39 -43.66 25.01
N LEU A 854 -27.12 -44.56 24.36
CA LEU A 854 -26.80 -45.14 23.05
C LEU A 854 -27.43 -44.35 21.90
N GLY A 855 -28.36 -43.43 22.19
CA GLY A 855 -29.06 -42.60 21.22
C GLY A 855 -30.45 -43.12 20.82
N ALA A 856 -30.93 -44.20 21.45
CA ALA A 856 -32.25 -44.80 21.21
C ALA A 856 -33.32 -44.29 22.19
N ARG A 857 -34.54 -44.09 21.69
CA ARG A 857 -35.76 -43.70 22.44
C ARG A 857 -36.64 -44.91 22.79
N GLY A 858 -36.10 -46.11 22.72
CA GLY A 858 -36.79 -47.37 22.98
C GLY A 858 -35.88 -48.55 22.62
N PRO A 859 -36.33 -49.79 22.89
CA PRO A 859 -35.67 -50.98 22.38
C PRO A 859 -35.97 -51.24 20.88
N MET A 860 -36.97 -50.57 20.31
CA MET A 860 -37.34 -50.59 18.89
C MET A 860 -37.56 -49.12 18.48
N ASP A 861 -36.49 -48.34 18.39
CA ASP A 861 -36.55 -46.93 17.98
C ASP A 861 -36.56 -46.88 16.44
N PRO A 862 -37.66 -46.43 15.81
CA PRO A 862 -37.89 -46.49 14.36
C PRO A 862 -36.91 -45.66 13.51
N ARG A 863 -36.01 -44.90 14.15
CA ARG A 863 -34.94 -44.18 13.47
C ARG A 863 -33.70 -45.07 13.24
N MET A 864 -33.55 -46.14 14.01
CA MET A 864 -32.31 -46.89 14.10
C MET A 864 -32.57 -48.37 13.88
N PRO A 865 -31.99 -48.96 12.81
CA PRO A 865 -32.28 -50.36 12.49
C PRO A 865 -31.89 -51.35 13.60
N ASP A 866 -30.97 -50.95 14.49
CA ASP A 866 -30.43 -51.71 15.63
C ASP A 866 -30.34 -50.76 16.81
N SER A 867 -31.36 -50.76 17.67
CA SER A 867 -31.55 -49.78 18.74
C SER A 867 -30.62 -49.97 19.93
N ASP A 868 -30.18 -51.20 20.20
CA ASP A 868 -29.32 -51.51 21.34
C ASP A 868 -27.84 -51.75 20.96
N LEU A 869 -27.54 -51.71 19.65
CA LEU A 869 -26.23 -51.84 19.02
C LEU A 869 -25.57 -53.21 19.24
N ASP A 870 -26.36 -54.27 19.36
CA ASP A 870 -25.87 -55.64 19.50
C ASP A 870 -25.50 -56.32 18.16
N GLY A 871 -25.91 -55.71 17.04
CA GLY A 871 -25.65 -56.14 15.67
C GLY A 871 -26.78 -56.96 15.03
N ILE A 872 -27.94 -57.05 15.65
CA ILE A 872 -29.18 -57.61 15.11
C ILE A 872 -30.15 -56.45 14.88
N ASP A 873 -30.83 -56.44 13.73
CA ASP A 873 -31.82 -55.39 13.47
C ASP A 873 -33.08 -55.61 14.34
N ASP A 874 -33.75 -54.55 14.80
CA ASP A 874 -34.88 -54.62 15.74
C ASP A 874 -36.00 -55.55 15.22
N GLY A 875 -36.34 -55.51 13.92
CA GLY A 875 -37.28 -56.44 13.29
C GLY A 875 -36.87 -57.93 13.33
N GLN A 876 -35.59 -58.22 13.48
CA GLN A 876 -35.02 -59.58 13.59
C GLN A 876 -34.73 -59.99 15.05
N GLU A 877 -34.93 -59.10 16.01
CA GLU A 877 -34.82 -59.43 17.43
C GLU A 877 -36.04 -60.21 17.94
N ASP A 878 -35.82 -60.99 19.00
CA ASP A 878 -36.86 -61.61 19.82
C ASP A 878 -36.70 -60.99 21.23
N PHE A 879 -37.46 -59.93 21.48
CA PHE A 879 -37.26 -59.08 22.65
C PHE A 879 -37.80 -59.68 23.95
N ASP A 880 -38.85 -60.49 23.88
CA ASP A 880 -39.51 -61.09 25.04
C ASP A 880 -39.16 -62.58 25.28
N GLU A 881 -38.32 -63.15 24.42
CA GLU A 881 -37.79 -64.52 24.47
C GLU A 881 -38.90 -65.59 24.44
N ASP A 882 -39.97 -65.35 23.68
CA ASP A 882 -41.16 -66.23 23.61
C ASP A 882 -41.07 -67.32 22.52
N GLY A 883 -39.97 -67.33 21.77
CA GLY A 883 -39.66 -68.37 20.81
C GLY A 883 -39.58 -69.78 21.41
N LEU A 884 -39.50 -70.79 20.54
CA LEU A 884 -39.52 -72.18 20.96
C LEU A 884 -38.22 -72.57 21.66
N ASN A 885 -38.33 -73.02 22.91
CA ASN A 885 -37.20 -73.48 23.70
C ASN A 885 -36.28 -74.48 22.94
N ARG A 886 -35.08 -74.02 22.54
CA ARG A 886 -34.09 -74.80 21.79
C ARG A 886 -33.71 -76.12 22.44
N THR A 887 -33.63 -76.17 23.77
CA THR A 887 -33.30 -77.41 24.47
C THR A 887 -34.40 -78.45 24.28
N ASN A 888 -35.66 -78.03 24.27
CA ASN A 888 -36.79 -78.92 23.96
C ASN A 888 -36.78 -79.33 22.49
N LEU A 889 -36.53 -78.42 21.56
CA LEU A 889 -36.40 -78.72 20.14
C LEU A 889 -35.24 -79.70 19.87
N MET A 890 -34.07 -79.49 20.46
CA MET A 890 -32.93 -80.38 20.37
C MET A 890 -33.22 -81.76 20.96
N ASN A 891 -33.90 -81.83 22.12
CA ASN A 891 -34.31 -83.12 22.69
C ASN A 891 -35.36 -83.84 21.82
N ARG A 892 -36.10 -83.09 21.00
CA ARG A 892 -37.19 -83.58 20.15
C ARG A 892 -36.70 -84.06 18.77
N TYR A 893 -35.93 -83.25 18.06
CA TYR A 893 -35.44 -83.51 16.71
C TYR A 893 -34.01 -84.09 16.68
N CYS A 894 -33.25 -83.95 17.77
CA CYS A 894 -31.89 -84.48 17.91
C CYS A 894 -31.64 -85.08 19.30
N PRO A 895 -32.45 -86.05 19.79
CA PRO A 895 -32.40 -86.56 21.17
C PRO A 895 -31.03 -87.06 21.65
N GLY A 896 -30.11 -87.37 20.73
CA GLY A 896 -28.72 -87.75 21.02
C GLY A 896 -27.70 -86.60 21.02
N TRP A 897 -28.11 -85.34 20.92
CA TRP A 897 -27.23 -84.16 20.79
C TRP A 897 -26.17 -84.05 21.90
N ASN A 898 -26.51 -84.47 23.13
CA ASN A 898 -25.63 -84.42 24.29
C ASN A 898 -24.65 -85.61 24.42
N ASN A 899 -24.70 -86.59 23.50
CA ASN A 899 -23.88 -87.81 23.56
C ASN A 899 -23.07 -88.02 22.26
N PRO A 900 -21.76 -87.72 22.26
CA PRO A 900 -20.89 -87.88 21.08
C PRO A 900 -20.74 -89.30 20.54
N GLN A 901 -21.26 -90.32 21.25
CA GLN A 901 -21.16 -91.73 20.87
C GLN A 901 -22.47 -92.31 20.32
N ASN A 902 -23.58 -91.58 20.39
CA ASN A 902 -24.87 -92.01 19.83
C ASN A 902 -25.79 -90.80 19.56
N SER A 903 -25.58 -90.13 18.44
CA SER A 903 -26.43 -89.02 17.96
C SER A 903 -27.45 -89.56 16.95
N GLU A 904 -28.64 -89.95 17.42
CA GLU A 904 -29.81 -90.04 16.54
C GLU A 904 -30.36 -88.62 16.40
N CYS A 905 -30.02 -87.97 15.28
CA CYS A 905 -30.46 -86.62 14.96
C CYS A 905 -31.14 -86.60 13.60
N HIS A 906 -32.41 -86.22 13.61
CA HIS A 906 -33.23 -86.04 12.41
C HIS A 906 -32.99 -84.66 11.78
N ILE A 907 -32.68 -83.66 12.62
CA ILE A 907 -32.23 -82.33 12.19
C ILE A 907 -30.92 -82.01 12.93
N ASP A 908 -29.82 -81.94 12.19
CA ASP A 908 -28.48 -81.77 12.77
C ASP A 908 -28.10 -80.29 12.91
N HIS A 909 -28.07 -79.82 14.17
CA HIS A 909 -27.62 -78.48 14.56
C HIS A 909 -26.18 -78.14 14.15
N MET A 910 -25.32 -79.12 13.83
CA MET A 910 -23.96 -78.84 13.34
C MET A 910 -23.90 -78.50 11.85
N THR A 911 -25.02 -78.64 11.13
CA THR A 911 -25.14 -78.22 9.73
C THR A 911 -25.70 -76.82 9.65
N ASP A 912 -25.26 -76.01 8.68
CA ASP A 912 -25.74 -74.64 8.51
C ASP A 912 -27.27 -74.57 8.30
N ALA A 913 -27.89 -75.63 7.74
CA ALA A 913 -29.35 -75.71 7.58
C ALA A 913 -30.05 -76.10 8.88
N GLY A 914 -29.51 -77.05 9.64
CA GLY A 914 -30.10 -77.45 10.92
C GLY A 914 -29.84 -76.45 12.03
N ASN A 915 -28.74 -75.70 12.01
CA ASN A 915 -28.54 -74.60 12.96
C ASN A 915 -29.57 -73.50 12.75
N ARG A 916 -29.77 -73.07 11.49
CA ARG A 916 -30.85 -72.13 11.11
C ARG A 916 -32.23 -72.62 11.55
N PHE A 917 -32.58 -73.90 11.35
CA PHE A 917 -33.83 -74.45 11.87
C PHE A 917 -34.04 -74.23 13.37
N TYR A 918 -32.99 -74.39 14.18
CA TYR A 918 -33.12 -74.21 15.63
C TYR A 918 -33.04 -72.74 16.02
N ASP A 919 -32.26 -71.93 15.31
CA ASP A 919 -32.13 -70.48 15.58
C ASP A 919 -33.43 -69.74 15.15
N ASP A 920 -33.97 -70.01 13.94
CA ASP A 920 -35.23 -69.45 13.41
C ASP A 920 -36.47 -69.88 14.21
N LEU A 921 -36.38 -70.93 15.02
CA LEU A 921 -37.47 -71.35 15.91
C LEU A 921 -37.24 -70.93 17.36
N GLU A 922 -35.98 -70.71 17.75
CA GLU A 922 -35.63 -70.21 19.09
C GLU A 922 -35.95 -68.73 19.24
N ASN A 923 -35.86 -67.98 18.15
CA ASN A 923 -36.18 -66.57 18.09
C ASN A 923 -37.47 -66.39 17.30
N TYR A 924 -38.55 -65.99 17.95
CA TYR A 924 -39.75 -65.52 17.26
C TYR A 924 -39.60 -64.02 17.10
N THR A 925 -39.32 -63.56 15.87
CA THR A 925 -38.83 -62.19 15.71
C THR A 925 -39.97 -61.18 15.74
N ASN A 926 -39.67 -59.95 16.16
CA ASN A 926 -40.61 -58.82 16.20
C ASN A 926 -41.34 -58.64 14.85
N PHE A 927 -40.66 -58.85 13.71
CA PHE A 927 -41.30 -58.82 12.39
C PHE A 927 -42.31 -59.95 12.15
N GLU A 928 -42.01 -61.17 12.62
CA GLU A 928 -42.97 -62.29 12.54
C GLU A 928 -44.18 -62.03 13.44
N GLU A 929 -43.96 -61.35 14.56
CA GLU A 929 -45.04 -60.91 15.46
C GLU A 929 -45.93 -59.85 14.83
N TYR A 930 -45.34 -58.87 14.16
CA TYR A 930 -46.09 -57.89 13.37
C TYR A 930 -46.97 -58.57 12.32
N GLN A 931 -46.46 -59.57 11.60
CA GLN A 931 -47.21 -60.31 10.58
C GLN A 931 -48.38 -61.12 11.14
N ASN A 932 -48.21 -61.71 12.32
CA ASN A 932 -49.22 -62.56 12.96
C ASN A 932 -50.14 -61.80 13.94
N GLY A 933 -49.80 -60.55 14.25
CA GLY A 933 -50.56 -59.67 15.15
C GLY A 933 -50.40 -60.03 16.64
N THR A 934 -49.23 -60.51 17.03
CA THR A 934 -48.81 -60.80 18.41
C THR A 934 -48.00 -59.63 19.00
N ASN A 935 -47.66 -59.67 20.28
CA ASN A 935 -47.07 -58.54 21.02
C ASN A 935 -45.60 -58.81 21.36
N PRO A 936 -44.65 -58.03 20.79
CA PRO A 936 -43.22 -58.26 20.93
C PRO A 936 -42.61 -57.96 22.29
N VAL A 937 -43.41 -57.41 23.19
CA VAL A 937 -43.02 -57.07 24.56
C VAL A 937 -43.62 -58.07 25.55
N ASN A 938 -44.63 -58.83 25.14
CA ASN A 938 -45.40 -59.70 26.00
C ASN A 938 -45.64 -61.05 25.35
N ALA A 939 -44.81 -61.99 25.78
CA ALA A 939 -44.75 -63.39 25.38
C ALA A 939 -46.07 -64.18 25.38
N ASP A 940 -47.18 -63.66 25.92
CA ASP A 940 -48.51 -64.31 25.92
C ASP A 940 -49.57 -63.23 25.67
N THR A 941 -49.82 -62.91 24.39
CA THR A 941 -50.67 -61.81 23.94
C THR A 941 -52.13 -62.00 24.36
N ASP A 942 -52.65 -63.22 24.28
CA ASP A 942 -54.07 -63.51 24.55
C ASP A 942 -54.36 -63.94 26.00
N GLY A 943 -53.30 -64.17 26.78
CA GLY A 943 -53.31 -64.44 28.21
C GLY A 943 -53.75 -65.87 28.56
N ASP A 944 -53.62 -66.82 27.63
CA ASP A 944 -54.08 -68.20 27.78
C ASP A 944 -53.02 -69.17 28.34
N ILE A 945 -51.80 -68.68 28.60
CA ILE A 945 -50.61 -69.36 29.13
C ILE A 945 -49.69 -69.95 28.04
N TRP A 946 -50.10 -69.97 26.77
CA TRP A 946 -49.18 -70.34 25.69
C TRP A 946 -48.37 -69.12 25.25
N GLU A 947 -47.10 -69.37 24.93
CA GLU A 947 -46.22 -68.33 24.40
C GLU A 947 -46.56 -68.10 22.91
N ASP A 948 -46.56 -66.85 22.42
CA ASP A 948 -47.09 -66.49 21.10
C ASP A 948 -46.34 -67.22 19.97
N GLY A 949 -45.01 -67.29 20.03
CA GLY A 949 -44.20 -68.10 19.12
C GLY A 949 -44.58 -69.58 19.14
N SER A 950 -44.96 -70.10 20.30
CA SER A 950 -45.50 -71.47 20.42
C SER A 950 -46.89 -71.62 19.82
N GLU A 951 -47.75 -70.64 20.01
CA GLU A 951 -49.10 -70.63 19.47
C GLU A 951 -49.08 -70.64 17.95
N VAL A 952 -48.37 -69.69 17.33
CA VAL A 952 -48.25 -69.58 15.88
C VAL A 952 -47.64 -70.85 15.28
N TYR A 953 -46.60 -71.40 15.91
CA TYR A 953 -45.98 -72.62 15.41
C TYR A 953 -46.92 -73.84 15.46
N HIS A 954 -47.67 -74.01 16.56
CA HIS A 954 -48.51 -75.20 16.81
C HIS A 954 -49.96 -75.07 16.29
N GLN A 955 -50.30 -73.97 15.65
CA GLN A 955 -51.59 -73.80 14.97
C GLN A 955 -51.74 -74.81 13.83
N ASP A 956 -52.96 -75.32 13.65
CA ASP A 956 -53.37 -76.20 12.56
C ASP A 956 -54.36 -75.40 11.70
N GLN A 957 -53.83 -74.72 10.67
CA GLN A 957 -54.57 -73.70 9.90
C GLN A 957 -55.63 -74.32 8.98
N ASP A 958 -55.47 -75.58 8.59
CA ASP A 958 -56.37 -76.29 7.69
C ASP A 958 -57.01 -77.58 8.27
N ASP A 959 -56.84 -77.78 9.59
CA ASP A 959 -57.36 -78.90 10.39
C ASP A 959 -56.86 -80.30 9.92
N ASP A 960 -55.66 -80.38 9.33
CA ASP A 960 -55.08 -81.63 8.82
C ASP A 960 -54.22 -82.39 9.85
N SER A 961 -54.08 -81.84 11.05
CA SER A 961 -53.27 -82.31 12.18
C SER A 961 -51.75 -82.29 11.96
N MET A 962 -51.26 -81.52 11.01
CA MET A 962 -49.90 -80.99 11.01
C MET A 962 -49.88 -79.63 11.72
N TRP A 963 -48.69 -79.09 11.90
CA TRP A 963 -48.49 -77.81 12.57
C TRP A 963 -47.99 -76.82 11.53
N ALA A 964 -48.64 -75.66 11.46
CA ALA A 964 -48.41 -74.64 10.45
C ALA A 964 -46.95 -74.18 10.41
N GLY A 965 -46.29 -74.02 11.56
CA GLY A 965 -44.88 -73.65 11.61
C GLY A 965 -43.95 -74.77 11.11
N TRP A 966 -44.32 -76.03 11.32
CA TRP A 966 -43.57 -77.17 10.75
C TRP A 966 -43.77 -77.27 9.23
N GLU A 967 -44.98 -77.01 8.75
CA GLU A 967 -45.32 -76.99 7.34
C GLU A 967 -44.57 -75.90 6.60
N TYR A 968 -44.62 -74.67 7.13
CA TYR A 968 -43.93 -73.51 6.59
C TYR A 968 -42.42 -73.75 6.45
N TYR A 969 -41.76 -74.25 7.50
CA TYR A 969 -40.31 -74.53 7.46
C TYR A 969 -39.94 -75.56 6.37
N PHE A 970 -40.75 -76.61 6.21
CA PHE A 970 -40.55 -77.59 5.15
C PHE A 970 -41.18 -77.16 3.81
N GLY A 971 -41.66 -75.93 3.65
CA GLY A 971 -42.21 -75.41 2.40
C GLY A 971 -43.46 -76.16 1.92
N PHE A 972 -44.23 -76.66 2.87
CA PHE A 972 -45.62 -77.09 2.70
C PHE A 972 -46.54 -75.87 2.82
N ASP A 973 -47.77 -75.96 2.34
CA ASP A 973 -48.72 -74.83 2.34
C ASP A 973 -49.64 -75.02 3.54
N PRO A 974 -49.52 -74.22 4.63
CA PRO A 974 -50.32 -74.40 5.84
C PRO A 974 -51.84 -74.30 5.63
N TYR A 975 -52.28 -73.88 4.44
CA TYR A 975 -53.69 -73.77 4.07
C TYR A 975 -54.15 -74.87 3.08
N ASP A 976 -53.29 -75.82 2.69
CA ASP A 976 -53.62 -76.93 1.79
C ASP A 976 -53.54 -78.31 2.48
N PRO A 977 -54.68 -78.88 2.95
CA PRO A 977 -54.70 -80.10 3.78
C PRO A 977 -54.36 -81.38 3.01
N ALA A 978 -53.99 -81.25 1.74
CA ALA A 978 -53.59 -82.35 0.87
C ALA A 978 -52.15 -82.78 1.09
N ASP A 979 -51.26 -81.87 1.52
CA ASP A 979 -49.84 -82.14 1.68
C ASP A 979 -49.52 -83.05 2.88
N ALA A 980 -50.35 -83.09 3.92
CA ALA A 980 -50.28 -84.09 5.00
C ALA A 980 -50.21 -85.54 4.50
N ASN A 981 -50.87 -85.82 3.38
CA ASN A 981 -50.99 -87.17 2.82
C ASN A 981 -49.92 -87.47 1.75
N VAL A 982 -49.00 -86.54 1.49
CA VAL A 982 -47.90 -86.70 0.55
C VAL A 982 -46.71 -87.33 1.28
N ASP A 983 -46.00 -88.22 0.58
CA ASP A 983 -44.69 -88.76 0.98
C ASP A 983 -43.65 -88.00 0.14
N SER A 984 -43.07 -86.96 0.75
CA SER A 984 -42.27 -85.96 0.03
C SER A 984 -40.85 -86.42 -0.31
N ASP A 985 -40.26 -87.35 0.46
CA ASP A 985 -38.91 -87.86 0.24
C ASP A 985 -38.87 -89.31 -0.30
N GLY A 986 -40.00 -90.00 -0.32
CA GLY A 986 -40.17 -91.33 -0.90
C GLY A 986 -39.73 -92.46 0.02
N ASP A 987 -39.62 -92.24 1.33
CA ASP A 987 -39.22 -93.25 2.31
C ASP A 987 -40.37 -94.20 2.72
N GLY A 988 -41.60 -93.87 2.32
CA GLY A 988 -42.82 -94.64 2.57
C GLY A 988 -43.65 -94.14 3.76
N PHE A 989 -43.27 -93.04 4.39
CA PHE A 989 -44.03 -92.33 5.41
C PHE A 989 -44.63 -91.05 4.82
N VAL A 990 -45.82 -90.65 5.29
CA VAL A 990 -46.45 -89.40 4.84
C VAL A 990 -46.01 -88.25 5.75
N ASN A 991 -46.01 -87.02 5.23
CA ASN A 991 -45.60 -85.81 5.96
C ASN A 991 -46.29 -85.70 7.33
N LYS A 992 -47.59 -86.01 7.42
CA LYS A 992 -48.32 -86.07 8.71
C LYS A 992 -47.74 -87.05 9.71
N CYS A 993 -47.25 -88.20 9.25
CA CYS A 993 -46.61 -89.14 10.16
C CYS A 993 -45.24 -88.64 10.63
N GLU A 994 -44.50 -88.00 9.73
CA GLU A 994 -43.18 -87.45 10.03
C GLU A 994 -43.24 -86.27 10.98
N ASN A 995 -44.22 -85.36 10.81
CA ASN A 995 -44.53 -84.30 11.76
C ASN A 995 -44.81 -84.88 13.17
N LYS A 996 -45.64 -85.93 13.26
CA LYS A 996 -45.99 -86.59 14.52
C LYS A 996 -44.80 -87.23 15.24
N TRP A 997 -43.84 -87.78 14.49
CA TRP A 997 -42.66 -88.45 15.05
C TRP A 997 -41.38 -87.62 14.98
N ASN A 998 -41.47 -86.35 14.55
CA ASN A 998 -40.37 -85.38 14.50
C ASN A 998 -39.22 -85.82 13.59
N THR A 999 -39.55 -86.47 12.47
CA THR A 999 -38.58 -86.85 11.43
C THR A 999 -38.57 -85.82 10.31
N HIS A 1000 -37.57 -85.90 9.42
CA HIS A 1000 -37.31 -84.86 8.42
C HIS A 1000 -37.94 -85.24 7.06
N PRO A 1001 -39.04 -84.60 6.63
CA PRO A 1001 -39.92 -85.05 5.52
C PRO A 1001 -39.37 -84.87 4.11
N LYS A 1002 -38.14 -84.36 4.02
CA LYS A 1002 -37.39 -84.16 2.79
C LYS A 1002 -36.09 -84.99 2.76
N ASP A 1003 -35.80 -85.75 3.81
CA ASP A 1003 -34.59 -86.57 3.90
C ASP A 1003 -34.94 -88.05 4.05
N PRO A 1004 -34.76 -88.85 2.97
CA PRO A 1004 -35.16 -90.25 2.96
C PRO A 1004 -34.33 -91.14 3.90
N THR A 1005 -33.36 -90.58 4.61
CA THR A 1005 -32.59 -91.26 5.67
C THR A 1005 -33.10 -90.98 7.08
N SER A 1006 -34.07 -90.07 7.24
CA SER A 1006 -34.65 -89.62 8.50
C SER A 1006 -36.09 -90.13 8.64
N PHE A 1007 -36.26 -91.32 9.21
CA PHE A 1007 -37.57 -91.99 9.26
C PHE A 1007 -37.92 -92.50 10.68
N PRO A 1008 -39.21 -92.71 11.00
CA PRO A 1008 -39.65 -93.19 12.31
C PRO A 1008 -39.06 -94.55 12.71
N SER A 1009 -38.75 -94.72 13.99
CA SER A 1009 -38.04 -95.90 14.52
C SER A 1009 -38.96 -97.14 14.66
N GLN A 1010 -38.37 -98.35 14.80
CA GLN A 1010 -39.17 -99.58 14.94
C GLN A 1010 -39.98 -99.63 16.25
N GLY A 1011 -41.25 -99.22 16.17
CA GLY A 1011 -42.18 -99.17 17.29
C GLY A 1011 -43.18 -98.02 17.22
N GLU A 1012 -42.90 -97.04 16.36
CA GLU A 1012 -43.71 -95.85 16.11
C GLU A 1012 -44.75 -96.18 15.03
N LEU A 1013 -46.04 -96.00 15.35
CA LEU A 1013 -47.15 -96.38 14.47
C LEU A 1013 -47.70 -95.14 13.76
N CYS A 1014 -47.54 -95.11 12.44
CA CYS A 1014 -48.28 -94.25 11.53
C CYS A 1014 -49.66 -94.85 11.29
N ASP A 1015 -50.64 -94.52 12.13
CA ASP A 1015 -52.01 -94.95 11.88
C ASP A 1015 -52.59 -94.10 10.73
N MET A 1016 -52.63 -94.64 9.52
CA MET A 1016 -53.24 -93.98 8.35
C MET A 1016 -54.79 -93.90 8.42
N PHE A 1017 -55.43 -94.17 9.57
CA PHE A 1017 -56.88 -94.42 9.66
C PHE A 1017 -57.58 -94.03 10.99
N ASN A 1018 -57.12 -93.03 11.74
CA ASN A 1018 -57.98 -92.43 12.79
C ASN A 1018 -57.91 -90.92 12.83
#